data_AF-M0QWR8-F1
#
_entry.id   AF-M0QWR8-F1
#
_cell.length_a   1.000
_cell.length_b   1.000
_cell.length_c   1.000
_cell.angle_alpha   90.00
_cell.angle_beta   90.00
_cell.angle_gamma   90.00
#
_symmetry.space_group_name_H-M   'P 1'
#
loop_
_entity.id
_entity.type
_entity.pdbx_description
1 polymer ?
#
loop_
_entity_poly.entity_id
_entity_poly.type
_entity_poly.pdbx_seq_one_letter_code
_entity_poly.pdbx_strand_id
1 'polypeptide(L)'
;MEEPEKKIATHGVRCFAKIKMFLMALTWAYVSKSLSGTYMVSMLTQIERQFDIPASIAGLISGSFGIGNLLLIVFVNYFGMQLHRPIIIGVGCATMGLGCFLISLPHFLMGIYEYETMISPASNLPSNSFLCVENRSQTLKPTQDPAECVKEIKSSMWIYVLVGNIIRGIGETPLLPLGVSYIEDFAKSENSPLYIGILETGKMFGPVIGLLLGSFCASIYVDTGSVNTDDLTITPTDTRWVGAWWIGFLVCAGVNVLTSIPFFFFPKTLPEEGLQDNGDGTENDKEEKHREKAKEENRGITKDFFPFMKSLSCDPIYVLFILISVLQISTFTSTFNFLSKYLEQQFGKSTAEVVFFIGLYTLPTICIGYLIAGFIMKKFKITVKKAAYLAFCLSLCEYLFGFCNFLIACDNVPVSGLTISYEGVQHPLYVENNVLADCNTRCSCLTKTWDPVCGDNGLSFMSACHTGCEKSVGTGINMVFQNCSCIGSSGKPSAVLGLREKGPECANKLQHLLILSVFLSVIYSLSATPGYTVLLRCVESEEKSPGVGIHTFCTRVFGGIPAPVYIGALLDRTCLHWGTQKCGEPGACRMYDINSFRSIYLGLPAALRGISYLPAFIIVILIRKFCLPGEINSSEMEIAEMKLAEMESECTDAHRSHKFKSDGELKTKL
;
A
#
# COMPACT_ATOMS: atom_id res chain seq x y z
N MET A 1 53.49 29.90 15.51
CA MET A 1 52.65 29.16 14.56
C MET A 1 51.24 29.26 15.07
N GLU A 2 50.41 30.11 14.44
CA GLU A 2 48.95 30.02 14.63
C GLU A 2 48.51 28.65 14.10
N GLU A 3 47.89 27.84 14.96
CA GLU A 3 47.25 26.58 14.55
C GLU A 3 46.06 26.88 13.63
N PRO A 4 46.04 26.42 12.37
CA PRO A 4 44.97 26.71 11.43
C PRO A 4 43.84 25.66 11.42
N GLU A 5 43.56 24.96 12.53
CA GLU A 5 42.60 23.83 12.49
C GLU A 5 41.16 24.13 12.98
N LYS A 6 40.87 25.28 13.61
CA LYS A 6 39.49 25.56 14.08
C LYS A 6 38.53 26.22 13.07
N LYS A 7 39.01 26.70 11.92
CA LYS A 7 38.15 27.37 10.92
C LYS A 7 37.33 26.42 10.03
N ILE A 8 37.78 25.18 9.84
CA ILE A 8 37.09 24.24 8.94
C ILE A 8 35.86 23.61 9.62
N ALA A 9 35.97 23.25 10.90
CA ALA A 9 34.85 22.68 11.67
C ALA A 9 33.71 23.69 11.91
N THR A 10 34.03 24.97 12.11
CA THR A 10 33.04 26.02 12.34
C THR A 10 32.22 26.38 11.10
N HIS A 11 32.78 26.22 9.90
CA HIS A 11 32.06 26.54 8.66
C HIS A 11 30.93 25.55 8.34
N GLY A 12 31.12 24.26 8.68
CA GLY A 12 30.10 23.22 8.52
C GLY A 12 28.88 23.47 9.41
N VAL A 13 29.10 23.76 10.70
CA VAL A 13 28.04 24.03 11.68
C VAL A 13 27.25 25.30 11.33
N ARG A 14 27.91 26.33 10.77
CA ARG A 14 27.24 27.59 10.39
C ARG A 14 26.27 27.45 9.22
N CYS A 15 26.47 26.47 8.33
CA CYS A 15 25.52 26.14 7.27
C CYS A 15 24.23 25.52 7.83
N PHE A 16 24.36 24.62 8.81
CA PHE A 16 23.22 23.95 9.45
C PHE A 16 22.43 24.85 10.42
N ALA A 17 22.99 25.99 10.83
CA ALA A 17 22.29 27.00 11.65
C ALA A 17 21.21 27.81 10.88
N LYS A 18 20.71 27.32 9.74
CA LYS A 18 19.67 27.98 8.91
C LYS A 18 18.43 27.09 8.78
N ILE A 19 17.26 27.64 9.13
CA ILE A 19 15.97 26.96 8.99
C ILE A 19 15.70 26.44 7.57
N LYS A 20 16.14 27.17 6.54
CA LYS A 20 15.99 26.76 5.13
C LYS A 20 16.75 25.48 4.79
N MET A 21 17.90 25.23 5.42
CA MET A 21 18.63 23.97 5.25
C MET A 21 17.90 22.81 5.91
N PHE A 22 17.29 23.05 7.09
CA PHE A 22 16.46 22.06 7.76
C PHE A 22 15.24 21.71 6.90
N LEU A 23 14.57 22.71 6.34
CA LEU A 23 13.45 22.51 5.41
C LEU A 23 13.85 21.66 4.20
N MET A 24 15.01 21.92 3.59
CA MET A 24 15.51 21.13 2.46
C MET A 24 15.77 19.66 2.86
N ALA A 25 16.44 19.44 3.99
CA ALA A 25 16.70 18.10 4.51
C ALA A 25 15.40 17.34 4.85
N LEU A 26 14.44 18.02 5.47
CA LEU A 26 13.13 17.45 5.82
C LEU A 26 12.28 17.18 4.59
N THR A 27 12.29 18.06 3.58
CA THR A 27 11.60 17.82 2.30
C THR A 27 12.17 16.57 1.63
N TRP A 28 13.49 16.41 1.62
CA TRP A 28 14.15 15.22 1.09
C TRP A 28 13.80 13.95 1.89
N ALA A 29 13.67 14.04 3.22
CA ALA A 29 13.19 12.94 4.06
C ALA A 29 11.72 12.54 3.75
N TYR A 30 10.89 13.51 3.36
CA TYR A 30 9.52 13.24 2.92
C TYR A 30 9.48 12.56 1.55
N VAL A 31 10.39 12.93 0.64
CA VAL A 31 10.59 12.22 -0.62
C VAL A 31 11.06 10.79 -0.36
N SER A 32 12.06 10.60 0.50
CA SER A 32 12.66 9.27 0.75
C SER A 32 11.70 8.30 1.43
N LYS A 33 10.93 8.76 2.43
CA LYS A 33 9.93 7.91 3.10
C LYS A 33 8.83 7.46 2.14
N SER A 34 8.30 8.38 1.32
CA SER A 34 7.20 8.11 0.40
C SER A 34 7.64 7.28 -0.81
N LEU A 35 8.89 7.45 -1.26
CA LEU A 35 9.59 6.55 -2.18
C LEU A 35 9.57 5.12 -1.64
N SER A 36 10.09 4.91 -0.42
CA SER A 36 10.19 3.56 0.17
C SER A 36 8.82 2.91 0.38
N GLY A 37 7.81 3.69 0.79
CA GLY A 37 6.45 3.19 0.97
C GLY A 37 5.78 2.80 -0.35
N THR A 38 5.98 3.58 -1.41
CA THR A 38 5.39 3.29 -2.72
C THR A 38 6.10 2.13 -3.42
N TYR A 39 7.41 2.02 -3.24
CA TYR A 39 8.19 0.88 -3.75
C TYR A 39 7.76 -0.44 -3.09
N MET A 40 7.49 -0.42 -1.78
CA MET A 40 6.98 -1.59 -1.05
C MET A 40 5.66 -2.11 -1.66
N VAL A 41 4.73 -1.21 -1.95
CA VAL A 41 3.44 -1.57 -2.54
C VAL A 41 3.60 -2.03 -4.00
N SER A 42 4.47 -1.38 -4.78
CA SER A 42 4.67 -1.77 -6.18
C SER A 42 5.33 -3.15 -6.33
N MET A 43 6.17 -3.55 -5.38
CA MET A 43 6.85 -4.86 -5.37
C MET A 43 6.07 -5.96 -4.66
N LEU A 44 4.86 -5.67 -4.15
CA LEU A 44 4.11 -6.63 -3.34
C LEU A 44 3.83 -7.94 -4.07
N THR A 45 3.51 -7.88 -5.38
CA THR A 45 3.28 -9.07 -6.21
C THR A 45 4.55 -9.90 -6.41
N GLN A 46 5.72 -9.26 -6.42
CA GLN A 46 7.00 -9.95 -6.60
C GLN A 46 7.40 -10.67 -5.32
N ILE A 47 7.19 -10.03 -4.16
CA ILE A 47 7.36 -10.64 -2.83
C ILE A 47 6.41 -11.85 -2.70
N GLU A 48 5.14 -11.69 -3.04
CA GLU A 48 4.15 -12.79 -3.01
C GLU A 48 4.64 -14.03 -3.78
N ARG A 49 5.13 -13.82 -5.01
CA ARG A 49 5.61 -14.90 -5.89
C ARG A 49 6.94 -15.49 -5.46
N GLN A 50 7.86 -14.67 -4.95
CA GLN A 50 9.18 -15.12 -4.47
C GLN A 50 9.01 -16.09 -3.29
N PHE A 51 8.21 -15.71 -2.31
CA PHE A 51 8.03 -16.48 -1.08
C PHE A 51 6.90 -17.52 -1.19
N ASP A 52 6.21 -17.57 -2.34
CA ASP A 52 5.09 -18.47 -2.59
C ASP A 52 4.04 -18.41 -1.48
N ILE A 53 3.62 -17.18 -1.13
CA ILE A 53 2.66 -16.88 -0.08
C ILE A 53 1.30 -16.46 -0.65
N PRO A 54 0.19 -16.71 0.07
CA PRO A 54 -1.13 -16.20 -0.31
C PRO A 54 -1.22 -14.67 -0.19
N ALA A 55 -2.17 -14.07 -0.91
CA ALA A 55 -2.38 -12.62 -0.96
C ALA A 55 -2.73 -12.04 0.42
N SER A 56 -3.38 -12.82 1.29
CA SER A 56 -3.64 -12.47 2.69
C SER A 56 -2.36 -12.21 3.51
N ILE A 57 -1.30 -13.02 3.35
CA ILE A 57 -0.01 -12.79 4.01
C ILE A 57 0.71 -11.61 3.36
N ALA A 58 0.65 -11.46 2.03
CA ALA A 58 1.16 -10.26 1.37
C ALA A 58 0.47 -8.98 1.91
N GLY A 59 -0.84 -9.04 2.11
CA GLY A 59 -1.62 -7.98 2.77
C GLY A 59 -1.12 -7.68 4.19
N LEU A 60 -0.87 -8.71 5.00
CA LEU A 60 -0.29 -8.55 6.34
C LEU A 60 1.10 -7.88 6.29
N ILE A 61 1.95 -8.29 5.36
CA ILE A 61 3.28 -7.71 5.16
C ILE A 61 3.15 -6.21 4.83
N SER A 62 2.21 -5.81 3.96
CA SER A 62 1.98 -4.40 3.67
C SER A 62 1.47 -3.63 4.90
N GLY A 63 0.48 -4.21 5.60
CA GLY A 63 -0.12 -3.64 6.82
C GLY A 63 0.85 -3.53 8.00
N SER A 64 1.94 -4.31 8.02
CA SER A 64 2.91 -4.33 9.13
C SER A 64 3.63 -2.99 9.34
N PHE A 65 3.75 -2.17 8.29
CA PHE A 65 4.22 -0.79 8.42
C PHE A 65 3.37 0.02 9.42
N GLY A 66 2.05 -0.13 9.35
CA GLY A 66 1.12 0.54 10.26
C GLY A 66 1.33 0.09 11.71
N ILE A 67 1.61 -1.21 11.92
CA ILE A 67 1.93 -1.76 13.24
C ILE A 67 3.17 -1.06 13.82
N GLY A 68 4.26 -1.01 13.04
CA GLY A 68 5.49 -0.34 13.46
C GLY A 68 5.30 1.15 13.77
N ASN A 69 4.53 1.85 12.93
CA ASN A 69 4.24 3.27 13.14
C ASN A 69 3.45 3.53 14.44
N LEU A 70 2.43 2.71 14.71
CA LEU A 70 1.60 2.85 15.91
C LEU A 70 2.36 2.53 17.21
N LEU A 71 3.32 1.60 17.18
CA LEU A 71 4.12 1.25 18.36
C LEU A 71 4.94 2.44 18.88
N LEU A 72 5.45 3.31 18.00
CA LEU A 72 6.32 4.41 18.39
C LEU A 72 5.59 5.76 18.48
N ILE A 73 4.41 5.93 17.87
CA ILE A 73 3.74 7.25 17.77
C ILE A 73 3.41 7.85 19.13
N VAL A 74 2.93 7.03 20.08
CA VAL A 74 2.61 7.48 21.45
C VAL A 74 3.87 7.97 22.16
N PHE A 75 4.97 7.23 22.03
CA PHE A 75 6.24 7.57 22.65
C PHE A 75 6.82 8.87 22.06
N VAL A 76 6.81 9.01 20.73
CA VAL A 76 7.33 10.20 20.04
C VAL A 76 6.51 11.44 20.39
N ASN A 77 5.18 11.34 20.43
CA ASN A 77 4.33 12.49 20.77
C ASN A 77 4.56 12.95 22.22
N TYR A 78 4.75 12.01 23.16
CA TYR A 78 4.90 12.35 24.57
C TYR A 78 6.33 12.82 24.94
N PHE A 79 7.35 12.09 24.51
CA PHE A 79 8.74 12.34 24.90
C PHE A 79 9.56 13.06 23.84
N GLY A 80 9.17 12.98 22.56
CA GLY A 80 9.99 13.47 21.44
C GLY A 80 10.20 14.99 21.45
N MET A 81 9.22 15.76 21.92
CA MET A 81 9.32 17.23 21.98
C MET A 81 10.37 17.73 22.98
N GLN A 82 10.67 16.95 24.04
CA GLN A 82 11.63 17.29 25.08
C GLN A 82 13.09 16.95 24.70
N LEU A 83 13.24 16.15 23.66
CA LEU A 83 14.51 15.62 23.20
C LEU A 83 15.07 16.44 22.02
N HIS A 84 16.27 16.12 21.58
CA HIS A 84 16.91 16.79 20.45
C HIS A 84 16.25 16.38 19.12
N ARG A 85 15.17 17.10 18.74
CA ARG A 85 14.25 16.72 17.66
C ARG A 85 14.94 16.37 16.33
N PRO A 86 15.88 17.18 15.78
CA PRO A 86 16.57 16.82 14.55
C PRO A 86 17.31 15.48 14.64
N ILE A 87 18.06 15.23 15.71
CA ILE A 87 18.78 13.96 15.90
C ILE A 87 17.80 12.77 15.94
N ILE A 88 16.63 12.89 16.57
CA ILE A 88 15.62 11.83 16.56
C ILE A 88 15.10 11.58 15.14
N ILE A 89 14.87 12.64 14.36
CA ILE A 89 14.50 12.51 12.95
C ILE A 89 15.61 11.77 12.17
N GLY A 90 16.88 12.11 12.42
CA GLY A 90 18.05 11.43 11.85
C GLY A 90 18.09 9.94 12.20
N VAL A 91 17.93 9.61 13.48
CA VAL A 91 17.82 8.21 13.95
C VAL A 91 16.65 7.51 13.27
N GLY A 92 15.49 8.17 13.15
CA GLY A 92 14.33 7.64 12.42
C GLY A 92 14.63 7.33 10.96
N CYS A 93 15.27 8.24 10.22
CA CYS A 93 15.72 8.01 8.84
C CYS A 93 16.71 6.83 8.74
N ALA A 94 17.66 6.73 9.68
CA ALA A 94 18.61 5.62 9.71
C ALA A 94 17.92 4.28 10.01
N THR A 95 16.99 4.24 10.97
CA THR A 95 16.15 3.08 11.27
C THR A 95 15.27 2.69 10.08
N MET A 96 14.72 3.66 9.36
CA MET A 96 13.97 3.40 8.13
C MET A 96 14.86 2.76 7.05
N GLY A 97 16.11 3.22 6.91
CA GLY A 97 17.11 2.61 6.04
C GLY A 97 17.46 1.18 6.44
N LEU A 98 17.64 0.92 7.74
CA LEU A 98 17.84 -0.43 8.27
C LEU A 98 16.64 -1.33 7.97
N GLY A 99 15.41 -0.83 8.11
CA GLY A 99 14.20 -1.55 7.73
C GLY A 99 14.19 -1.96 6.26
N CYS A 100 14.52 -1.04 5.34
CA CYS A 100 14.65 -1.35 3.92
C CYS A 100 15.75 -2.36 3.62
N PHE A 101 16.90 -2.30 4.30
CA PHE A 101 17.97 -3.28 4.16
C PHE A 101 17.54 -4.67 4.65
N LEU A 102 16.82 -4.76 5.77
CA LEU A 102 16.29 -6.03 6.27
C LEU A 102 15.25 -6.63 5.33
N ILE A 103 14.48 -5.79 4.63
CA ILE A 103 13.55 -6.26 3.59
C ILE A 103 14.31 -6.93 2.44
N SER A 104 15.44 -6.38 1.96
CA SER A 104 16.22 -6.97 0.86
C SER A 104 17.06 -8.19 1.26
N LEU A 105 17.35 -8.34 2.55
CA LEU A 105 18.24 -9.39 3.08
C LEU A 105 17.87 -10.82 2.66
N PRO A 106 16.60 -11.25 2.58
CA PRO A 106 16.23 -12.60 2.14
C PRO A 106 16.80 -12.99 0.79
N HIS A 107 16.93 -12.06 -0.17
CA HIS A 107 17.51 -12.41 -1.48
C HIS A 107 18.93 -12.96 -1.35
N PHE A 108 19.75 -12.38 -0.46
CA PHE A 108 21.13 -12.80 -0.23
C PHE A 108 21.27 -14.05 0.65
N LEU A 109 20.29 -14.27 1.53
CA LEU A 109 20.25 -15.46 2.39
C LEU A 109 19.66 -16.67 1.67
N MET A 110 18.85 -16.42 0.64
CA MET A 110 18.33 -17.44 -0.26
C MET A 110 19.36 -17.81 -1.30
N GLY A 111 19.37 -19.08 -1.71
CA GLY A 111 19.96 -19.46 -2.99
C GLY A 111 19.09 -18.99 -4.15
N ILE A 112 19.50 -19.33 -5.37
CA ILE A 112 18.83 -19.03 -6.64
C ILE A 112 17.32 -19.32 -6.55
N TYR A 113 16.52 -18.43 -7.14
CA TYR A 113 15.08 -18.58 -7.29
C TYR A 113 14.76 -19.75 -8.22
N GLU A 114 14.22 -20.81 -7.63
CA GLU A 114 13.71 -21.98 -8.32
C GLU A 114 12.21 -21.79 -8.55
N TYR A 115 11.82 -21.48 -9.78
CA TYR A 115 10.42 -21.42 -10.18
C TYR A 115 9.91 -22.81 -10.57
N GLU A 116 8.59 -23.02 -10.47
CA GLU A 116 7.95 -24.24 -10.97
C GLU A 116 8.17 -24.37 -12.49
N THR A 117 9.00 -25.31 -12.89
CA THR A 117 9.18 -25.71 -14.29
C THR A 117 9.43 -27.21 -14.36
N MET A 118 8.82 -27.87 -15.34
CA MET A 118 9.14 -29.27 -15.61
C MET A 118 10.34 -29.43 -16.55
N ILE A 119 10.81 -28.32 -17.15
CA ILE A 119 11.91 -28.25 -18.11
C ILE A 119 13.21 -27.93 -17.34
N SER A 120 13.59 -28.80 -16.40
CA SER A 120 14.85 -28.62 -15.67
C SER A 120 15.96 -29.50 -16.24
N PRO A 121 17.07 -28.93 -16.76
CA PRO A 121 18.25 -29.73 -17.12
C PRO A 121 18.97 -30.34 -15.89
N ALA A 122 18.71 -29.84 -14.68
CA ALA A 122 19.43 -30.21 -13.45
C ALA A 122 18.64 -31.09 -12.45
N SER A 123 17.39 -31.45 -12.74
CA SER A 123 16.65 -32.37 -11.86
C SER A 123 16.97 -33.82 -12.23
N ASN A 124 17.04 -34.72 -11.24
CA ASN A 124 17.11 -36.18 -11.43
C ASN A 124 15.85 -36.77 -12.14
N LEU A 125 14.98 -35.92 -12.66
CA LEU A 125 13.83 -36.29 -13.44
C LEU A 125 14.29 -36.65 -14.86
N PRO A 126 13.79 -37.74 -15.46
CA PRO A 126 14.11 -38.04 -16.86
C PRO A 126 13.80 -36.84 -17.74
N SER A 127 14.71 -36.50 -18.66
CA SER A 127 14.69 -35.30 -19.51
C SER A 127 13.40 -35.08 -20.34
N ASN A 128 12.48 -36.04 -20.35
CA ASN A 128 11.19 -35.97 -21.05
C ASN A 128 10.00 -35.91 -20.08
N SER A 129 10.22 -35.57 -18.81
CA SER A 129 9.17 -35.65 -17.79
C SER A 129 7.98 -34.72 -18.00
N PHE A 130 8.21 -33.62 -18.71
CA PHE A 130 7.25 -32.57 -19.06
C PHE A 130 6.43 -32.89 -20.31
N LEU A 131 6.82 -33.93 -21.06
CA LEU A 131 6.15 -34.38 -22.27
C LEU A 131 5.16 -35.50 -21.95
N CYS A 132 4.20 -35.71 -22.85
CA CYS A 132 3.34 -36.87 -22.80
C CYS A 132 4.12 -38.14 -23.19
N VAL A 133 4.23 -39.08 -22.26
CA VAL A 133 4.82 -40.41 -22.49
C VAL A 133 3.84 -41.46 -21.99
N GLU A 134 3.39 -42.33 -22.89
CA GLU A 134 2.48 -43.44 -22.56
C GLU A 134 3.21 -44.49 -21.69
N ASN A 135 2.51 -45.13 -20.75
CA ASN A 135 3.02 -46.17 -19.82
C ASN A 135 4.03 -45.73 -18.76
N ARG A 136 4.00 -44.48 -18.30
CA ARG A 136 4.83 -44.06 -17.17
C ARG A 136 4.33 -44.66 -15.85
N SER A 137 5.15 -45.46 -15.15
CA SER A 137 4.87 -45.85 -13.76
C SER A 137 4.94 -44.61 -12.85
N GLN A 138 4.05 -44.50 -11.87
CA GLN A 138 3.92 -43.37 -10.94
C GLN A 138 5.12 -43.22 -9.96
N THR A 139 6.36 -43.40 -10.40
CA THR A 139 7.55 -43.12 -9.59
C THR A 139 7.79 -41.60 -9.39
N LEU A 140 6.83 -40.75 -9.80
CA LEU A 140 6.84 -39.28 -9.71
C LEU A 140 5.94 -38.72 -8.60
N LYS A 141 5.60 -39.48 -7.56
CA LYS A 141 5.39 -38.77 -6.30
C LYS A 141 6.77 -38.17 -5.98
N PRO A 142 6.98 -36.83 -5.96
CA PRO A 142 8.10 -36.34 -5.19
C PRO A 142 7.94 -37.02 -3.84
N THR A 143 8.88 -37.90 -3.49
CA THR A 143 8.96 -38.40 -2.14
C THR A 143 8.96 -37.14 -1.31
N GLN A 144 7.88 -36.87 -0.58
CA GLN A 144 7.86 -35.80 0.41
C GLN A 144 8.86 -36.25 1.46
N ASP A 145 10.15 -36.06 1.17
CA ASP A 145 11.19 -36.42 2.10
C ASP A 145 11.01 -35.40 3.23
N PRO A 146 10.69 -35.84 4.46
CA PRO A 146 10.47 -34.91 5.57
C PRO A 146 11.68 -33.99 5.76
N ALA A 147 12.88 -34.45 5.37
CA ALA A 147 14.12 -33.69 5.38
C ALA A 147 14.15 -32.51 4.38
N GLU A 148 13.51 -32.63 3.21
CA GLU A 148 13.32 -31.50 2.29
C GLU A 148 12.28 -30.51 2.84
N CYS A 149 11.29 -31.02 3.59
CA CYS A 149 10.32 -30.17 4.27
C CYS A 149 10.95 -29.42 5.47
N VAL A 150 11.90 -30.02 6.20
CA VAL A 150 12.68 -29.35 7.27
C VAL A 150 13.53 -28.17 6.74
N LYS A 151 13.77 -28.08 5.42
CA LYS A 151 14.31 -26.86 4.79
C LYS A 151 13.27 -25.72 4.65
N GLU A 152 12.19 -25.78 5.43
CA GLU A 152 11.19 -24.74 5.76
C GLU A 152 11.78 -23.38 6.15
N ILE A 153 13.08 -23.32 6.46
CA ILE A 153 13.82 -22.07 6.71
C ILE A 153 13.68 -21.09 5.52
N LYS A 154 13.51 -21.58 4.27
CA LYS A 154 13.19 -20.71 3.12
C LYS A 154 11.74 -20.17 3.16
N SER A 155 10.76 -20.99 3.58
CA SER A 155 9.35 -20.59 3.66
C SER A 155 9.13 -19.48 4.69
N SER A 156 9.85 -19.50 5.82
CA SER A 156 9.72 -18.46 6.85
C SER A 156 10.46 -17.15 6.56
N MET A 157 11.21 -17.02 5.45
CA MET A 157 12.03 -15.82 5.21
C MET A 157 11.20 -14.56 4.91
N TRP A 158 9.93 -14.67 4.54
CA TRP A 158 9.04 -13.50 4.42
C TRP A 158 8.88 -12.76 5.76
N ILE A 159 9.19 -13.40 6.90
CA ILE A 159 9.24 -12.76 8.22
C ILE A 159 10.26 -11.61 8.25
N TYR A 160 11.40 -11.72 7.54
CA TYR A 160 12.36 -10.62 7.43
C TYR A 160 11.76 -9.41 6.72
N VAL A 161 10.95 -9.64 5.68
CA VAL A 161 10.22 -8.58 4.98
C VAL A 161 9.19 -7.94 5.92
N LEU A 162 8.46 -8.76 6.67
CA LEU A 162 7.48 -8.28 7.66
C LEU A 162 8.16 -7.43 8.74
N VAL A 163 9.23 -7.92 9.36
CA VAL A 163 9.99 -7.23 10.42
C VAL A 163 10.66 -5.98 9.89
N GLY A 164 11.27 -6.04 8.71
CA GLY A 164 11.88 -4.89 8.05
C GLY A 164 10.86 -3.79 7.76
N ASN A 165 9.64 -4.14 7.35
CA ASN A 165 8.57 -3.16 7.11
C ASN A 165 7.98 -2.59 8.42
N ILE A 166 7.96 -3.35 9.53
CA ILE A 166 7.68 -2.83 10.88
C ILE A 166 8.75 -1.80 11.29
N ILE A 167 10.02 -2.14 11.15
CA ILE A 167 11.15 -1.24 11.48
C ILE A 167 11.10 0.03 10.61
N ARG A 168 10.73 -0.10 9.33
CA ARG A 168 10.47 1.05 8.45
C ARG A 168 9.37 1.96 9.01
N GLY A 169 8.27 1.37 9.51
CA GLY A 169 7.18 2.09 10.19
C GLY A 169 7.62 2.83 11.45
N ILE A 170 8.44 2.18 12.28
CA ILE A 170 9.05 2.80 13.46
C ILE A 170 9.89 4.02 13.05
N GLY A 171 10.79 3.85 12.08
CA GLY A 171 11.68 4.91 11.59
C GLY A 171 10.96 6.12 10.97
N GLU A 172 9.83 5.91 10.30
CA GLU A 172 9.04 7.00 9.71
C GLU A 172 8.29 7.86 10.75
N THR A 173 7.98 7.29 11.92
CA THR A 173 7.13 7.92 12.94
C THR A 173 7.56 9.33 13.37
N PRO A 174 8.83 9.62 13.70
CA PRO A 174 9.24 10.96 14.15
C PRO A 174 9.21 12.04 13.08
N LEU A 175 9.24 11.70 11.78
CA LEU A 175 9.45 12.67 10.70
C LEU A 175 8.37 13.77 10.66
N LEU A 176 7.11 13.38 10.79
CA LEU A 176 5.98 14.31 10.68
C LEU A 176 5.84 15.18 11.94
N PRO A 177 5.58 14.62 13.14
CA PRO A 177 5.34 15.44 14.34
C PRO A 177 6.56 16.27 14.74
N LEU A 178 7.76 15.69 14.73
CA LEU A 178 8.97 16.42 15.15
C LEU A 178 9.46 17.37 14.07
N GLY A 179 9.27 17.03 12.78
CA GLY A 179 9.68 17.89 11.68
C GLY A 179 8.82 19.15 11.57
N VAL A 180 7.50 19.02 11.68
CA VAL A 180 6.57 20.16 11.62
C VAL A 180 6.71 21.04 12.86
N SER A 181 6.73 20.46 14.07
CA SER A 181 6.91 21.25 15.30
C SER A 181 8.24 22.02 15.32
N TYR A 182 9.32 21.45 14.77
CA TYR A 182 10.59 22.16 14.66
C TYR A 182 10.53 23.32 13.65
N ILE A 183 9.77 23.20 12.57
CA ILE A 183 9.54 24.33 11.65
C ILE A 183 8.73 25.42 12.34
N GLU A 184 7.66 25.06 13.04
CA GLU A 184 6.78 26.01 13.72
C GLU A 184 7.51 26.81 14.81
N ASP A 185 8.45 26.18 15.52
CA ASP A 185 9.22 26.83 16.60
C ASP A 185 10.27 27.84 16.11
N PHE A 186 10.81 27.69 14.89
CA PHE A 186 11.96 28.48 14.43
C PHE A 186 11.73 29.27 13.13
N ALA A 187 10.69 28.94 12.36
CA ALA A 187 10.27 29.76 11.23
C ALA A 187 9.44 30.94 11.74
N LYS A 188 9.46 32.06 11.00
CA LYS A 188 8.47 33.11 11.23
C LYS A 188 7.07 32.51 11.09
N SER A 189 6.15 32.85 11.99
CA SER A 189 4.75 32.42 11.94
C SER A 189 4.10 32.66 10.57
N GLU A 190 4.49 33.73 9.88
CA GLU A 190 4.05 34.07 8.51
C GLU A 190 4.59 33.09 7.44
N ASN A 191 5.80 32.57 7.63
CA ASN A 191 6.47 31.66 6.69
C ASN A 191 6.15 30.18 6.94
N SER A 192 5.75 29.81 8.16
CA SER A 192 5.47 28.42 8.54
C SER A 192 4.49 27.70 7.58
N PRO A 193 3.34 28.29 7.19
CA PRO A 193 2.42 27.66 6.24
C PRO A 193 3.04 27.40 4.85
N LEU A 194 3.93 28.29 4.39
CA LEU A 194 4.64 28.12 3.12
C LEU A 194 5.61 26.93 3.21
N TYR A 195 6.35 26.81 4.32
CA TYR A 195 7.29 25.72 4.53
C TYR A 195 6.58 24.37 4.64
N ILE A 196 5.45 24.29 5.34
CA ILE A 196 4.61 23.09 5.38
C ILE A 196 4.09 22.76 3.97
N GLY A 197 3.67 23.76 3.18
CA GLY A 197 3.27 23.56 1.79
C GLY A 197 4.37 22.99 0.90
N ILE A 198 5.63 23.42 1.11
CA ILE A 198 6.80 22.86 0.42
C ILE A 198 7.03 21.39 0.81
N LEU A 199 6.92 21.05 2.10
CA LEU A 199 7.05 19.66 2.57
C LEU A 199 6.00 18.73 1.93
N GLU A 200 4.73 19.14 1.94
CA GLU A 200 3.65 18.34 1.34
C GLU A 200 3.80 18.23 -0.19
N THR A 201 4.34 19.25 -0.86
CA THR A 201 4.67 19.17 -2.28
C THR A 201 5.82 18.19 -2.53
N GLY A 202 6.88 18.24 -1.72
CA GLY A 202 8.03 17.33 -1.80
C GLY A 202 7.62 15.87 -1.67
N LYS A 203 6.74 15.56 -0.71
CA LYS A 203 6.17 14.22 -0.49
C LYS A 203 5.54 13.60 -1.74
N MET A 204 5.01 14.39 -2.67
CA MET A 204 4.38 13.88 -3.89
C MET A 204 5.37 13.34 -4.93
N PHE A 205 6.64 13.75 -4.87
CA PHE A 205 7.67 13.24 -5.80
C PHE A 205 8.10 11.81 -5.48
N GLY A 206 8.13 11.43 -4.20
CA GLY A 206 8.58 10.10 -3.79
C GLY A 206 7.78 8.96 -4.42
N PRO A 207 6.43 9.01 -4.44
CA PRO A 207 5.62 7.99 -5.11
C PRO A 207 5.89 7.84 -6.60
N VAL A 208 6.14 8.94 -7.33
CA VAL A 208 6.50 8.88 -8.76
C VAL A 208 7.82 8.15 -8.94
N ILE A 209 8.85 8.51 -8.16
CA ILE A 209 10.16 7.85 -8.20
C ILE A 209 10.02 6.36 -7.81
N GLY A 210 9.21 6.05 -6.80
CA GLY A 210 9.00 4.68 -6.32
C GLY A 210 8.30 3.77 -7.30
N LEU A 211 7.34 4.29 -8.07
CA LEU A 211 6.70 3.52 -9.15
C LEU A 211 7.63 3.35 -10.34
N LEU A 212 8.41 4.37 -10.74
CA LEU A 212 9.37 4.23 -11.84
C LEU A 212 10.49 3.24 -11.48
N LEU A 213 11.04 3.34 -10.28
CA LEU A 213 12.01 2.37 -9.76
C LEU A 213 11.39 0.97 -9.66
N GLY A 214 10.15 0.88 -9.19
CA GLY A 214 9.40 -0.38 -9.14
C GLY A 214 9.26 -1.01 -10.52
N SER A 215 8.78 -0.26 -11.51
CA SER A 215 8.63 -0.74 -12.88
C SER A 215 9.96 -1.24 -13.45
N PHE A 216 11.04 -0.46 -13.26
CA PHE A 216 12.38 -0.86 -13.68
C PHE A 216 12.84 -2.15 -13.01
N CYS A 217 12.77 -2.25 -11.68
CA CYS A 217 13.18 -3.46 -10.95
C CYS A 217 12.30 -4.67 -11.29
N ALA A 218 11.01 -4.47 -11.53
CA ALA A 218 10.09 -5.54 -11.93
C ALA A 218 10.40 -6.12 -13.32
N SER A 219 11.01 -5.32 -14.20
CA SER A 219 11.39 -5.72 -15.56
C SER A 219 12.65 -6.58 -15.61
N ILE A 220 13.48 -6.55 -14.57
CA ILE A 220 14.74 -7.28 -14.47
C ILE A 220 14.49 -8.55 -13.66
N TYR A 221 14.96 -9.72 -14.14
CA TYR A 221 14.81 -10.98 -13.43
C TYR A 221 15.52 -10.96 -12.07
N VAL A 222 14.93 -11.61 -11.06
CA VAL A 222 15.40 -11.59 -9.66
C VAL A 222 16.89 -11.92 -9.49
N ASP A 223 17.38 -12.94 -10.19
CA ASP A 223 18.78 -13.41 -10.12
C ASP A 223 19.62 -12.90 -11.29
N THR A 224 19.44 -11.62 -11.60
CA THR A 224 20.23 -10.92 -12.62
C THR A 224 21.73 -11.11 -12.40
N GLY A 225 22.43 -11.59 -13.42
CA GLY A 225 23.88 -11.84 -13.40
C GLY A 225 24.31 -13.22 -12.87
N SER A 226 23.44 -13.97 -12.19
CA SER A 226 23.69 -15.38 -11.83
C SER A 226 23.06 -16.37 -12.81
N VAL A 227 21.99 -15.97 -13.49
CA VAL A 227 21.27 -16.77 -14.48
C VAL A 227 21.23 -16.03 -15.82
N ASN A 228 21.50 -16.73 -16.92
CA ASN A 228 21.31 -16.19 -18.27
C ASN A 228 19.82 -16.10 -18.57
N THR A 229 19.34 -14.91 -18.93
CA THR A 229 17.93 -14.68 -19.30
C THR A 229 17.49 -15.47 -20.53
N ASP A 230 18.42 -15.80 -21.43
CA ASP A 230 18.13 -16.53 -22.66
C ASP A 230 17.83 -18.02 -22.39
N ASP A 231 18.32 -18.56 -21.28
CA ASP A 231 18.09 -19.95 -20.85
C ASP A 231 16.75 -20.10 -20.09
N LEU A 232 16.11 -19.00 -19.71
CA LEU A 232 14.82 -19.03 -19.01
C LEU A 232 13.69 -19.46 -19.95
N THR A 233 12.69 -20.17 -19.42
CA THR A 233 11.49 -20.57 -20.16
C THR A 233 10.29 -19.65 -19.89
N ILE A 234 10.51 -18.54 -19.19
CA ILE A 234 9.47 -17.62 -18.72
C ILE A 234 9.73 -16.19 -19.19
N THR A 235 8.66 -15.43 -19.37
CA THR A 235 8.70 -14.01 -19.76
C THR A 235 8.17 -13.13 -18.62
N PRO A 236 8.38 -11.80 -18.65
CA PRO A 236 7.85 -10.87 -17.64
C PRO A 236 6.32 -10.86 -17.47
N THR A 237 5.58 -11.44 -18.42
CA THR A 237 4.12 -11.59 -18.35
C THR A 237 3.70 -12.89 -17.65
N ASP A 238 4.61 -13.84 -17.46
CA ASP A 238 4.35 -15.09 -16.75
C ASP A 238 4.18 -14.84 -15.25
N THR A 239 3.20 -15.49 -14.63
CA THR A 239 2.93 -15.43 -13.19
C THR A 239 4.05 -16.02 -12.32
N ARG A 240 4.97 -16.79 -12.91
CA ARG A 240 6.19 -17.31 -12.29
C ARG A 240 7.35 -16.33 -12.36
N TRP A 241 7.22 -15.25 -13.13
CA TRP A 241 8.24 -14.21 -13.17
C TRP A 241 8.29 -13.46 -11.84
N VAL A 242 9.51 -13.33 -11.33
CA VAL A 242 9.85 -12.50 -10.18
C VAL A 242 10.91 -11.49 -10.61
N GLY A 243 10.55 -10.21 -10.50
CA GLY A 243 11.46 -9.10 -10.76
C GLY A 243 12.46 -8.90 -9.62
N ALA A 244 13.53 -8.15 -9.86
CA ALA A 244 14.59 -7.85 -8.91
C ALA A 244 14.18 -6.85 -7.80
N TRP A 245 13.15 -7.22 -7.03
CA TRP A 245 12.54 -6.41 -5.98
C TRP A 245 13.54 -5.97 -4.89
N TRP A 246 14.59 -6.75 -4.63
CA TRP A 246 15.60 -6.45 -3.62
C TRP A 246 16.47 -5.23 -3.98
N ILE A 247 16.70 -4.97 -5.27
CA ILE A 247 17.56 -3.85 -5.74
C ILE A 247 17.00 -2.52 -5.26
N GLY A 248 15.72 -2.25 -5.52
CA GLY A 248 15.13 -0.97 -5.14
C GLY A 248 15.00 -0.79 -3.63
N PHE A 249 14.92 -1.87 -2.84
CA PHE A 249 15.00 -1.75 -1.37
C PHE A 249 16.40 -1.38 -0.89
N LEU A 250 17.47 -1.84 -1.55
CA LEU A 250 18.83 -1.37 -1.27
C LEU A 250 19.02 0.10 -1.65
N VAL A 251 18.43 0.53 -2.78
CA VAL A 251 18.40 1.95 -3.16
C VAL A 251 17.66 2.76 -2.09
N CYS A 252 16.48 2.31 -1.65
CA CYS A 252 15.73 2.95 -0.57
C CYS A 252 16.53 2.99 0.74
N ALA A 253 17.23 1.92 1.08
CA ALA A 253 18.09 1.85 2.27
C ALA A 253 19.20 2.90 2.21
N GLY A 254 19.93 2.96 1.09
CA GLY A 254 20.99 3.94 0.86
C GLY A 254 20.47 5.38 0.90
N VAL A 255 19.36 5.67 0.22
CA VAL A 255 18.74 7.00 0.22
C VAL A 255 18.30 7.40 1.63
N ASN A 256 17.67 6.52 2.40
CA ASN A 256 17.23 6.82 3.77
C ASN A 256 18.41 7.05 4.73
N VAL A 257 19.48 6.26 4.62
CA VAL A 257 20.72 6.47 5.41
C VAL A 257 21.39 7.78 5.03
N LEU A 258 21.55 8.10 3.75
CA LEU A 258 22.12 9.38 3.31
C LEU A 258 21.27 10.57 3.78
N THR A 259 19.95 10.40 3.78
CA THR A 259 19.01 11.41 4.27
C THR A 259 19.11 11.63 5.78
N SER A 260 19.57 10.64 6.54
CA SER A 260 19.77 10.77 7.99
C SER A 260 20.94 11.70 8.36
N ILE A 261 21.99 11.75 7.53
CA ILE A 261 23.26 12.41 7.86
C ILE A 261 23.10 13.89 8.24
N PRO A 262 22.40 14.74 7.44
CA PRO A 262 22.21 16.15 7.76
C PRO A 262 21.60 16.40 9.14
N PHE A 263 20.69 15.53 9.58
CA PHE A 263 19.94 15.68 10.84
C PHE A 263 20.81 15.61 12.09
N PHE A 264 21.95 14.95 12.03
CA PHE A 264 22.91 14.88 13.13
C PHE A 264 23.73 16.17 13.31
N PHE A 265 23.70 17.08 12.32
CA PHE A 265 24.45 18.35 12.37
C PHE A 265 23.57 19.57 12.67
N PHE A 266 22.25 19.42 12.69
CA PHE A 266 21.36 20.52 13.10
C PHE A 266 21.40 20.68 14.62
N PRO A 267 21.41 21.93 15.13
CA PRO A 267 21.36 22.18 16.57
C PRO A 267 19.98 21.86 17.14
N LYS A 268 19.88 21.80 18.47
CA LYS A 268 18.60 21.61 19.17
C LYS A 268 17.67 22.82 19.03
N THR A 269 18.26 24.01 18.99
CA THR A 269 17.57 25.29 18.82
C THR A 269 18.22 26.07 17.70
N LEU A 270 17.43 26.57 16.74
CA LEU A 270 17.92 27.51 15.74
C LEU A 270 17.72 28.96 16.19
N PRO A 271 18.54 29.91 15.70
CA PRO A 271 18.16 31.31 15.74
C PRO A 271 16.83 31.49 15.00
N GLU A 272 15.85 32.07 15.68
CA GLU A 272 14.53 32.32 15.12
C GLU A 272 14.66 33.21 13.87
N GLU A 273 13.96 32.86 12.78
CA GLU A 273 14.14 33.52 11.49
C GLU A 273 13.86 35.03 11.60
N GLY A 274 14.90 35.87 11.48
CA GLY A 274 14.81 37.35 11.57
C GLY A 274 15.30 37.97 12.87
N LEU A 275 15.53 37.20 13.93
CA LEU A 275 16.28 37.64 15.12
C LEU A 275 17.77 37.42 14.85
N GLN A 276 18.48 38.51 14.56
CA GLN A 276 19.94 38.49 14.51
C GLN A 276 20.45 38.15 15.92
N ASP A 277 21.40 37.22 16.01
CA ASP A 277 22.02 36.76 17.24
C ASP A 277 22.77 37.94 17.92
N ASN A 278 22.04 38.77 18.64
CA ASN A 278 22.63 39.65 19.65
C ASN A 278 23.01 38.70 20.79
N GLY A 279 24.29 38.34 20.84
CA GLY A 279 24.86 37.29 21.70
C GLY A 279 24.83 37.59 23.21
N ASP A 280 23.66 37.95 23.76
CA ASP A 280 23.50 38.28 25.19
C ASP A 280 22.31 37.57 25.85
N GLY A 281 21.69 36.59 25.18
CA GLY A 281 20.81 35.62 25.84
C GLY A 281 21.55 34.30 25.94
N THR A 282 21.93 33.87 27.15
CA THR A 282 22.55 32.55 27.34
C THR A 282 21.67 31.49 26.69
N GLU A 283 22.26 30.56 25.93
CA GLU A 283 21.52 29.43 25.31
C GLU A 283 20.61 28.74 26.34
N ASN A 284 21.04 28.70 27.60
CA ASN A 284 20.29 28.20 28.74
C ASN A 284 18.92 28.89 28.92
N ASP A 285 18.81 30.21 28.79
CA ASP A 285 17.53 30.92 28.99
C ASP A 285 16.51 30.58 27.88
N LYS A 286 16.99 30.41 26.63
CA LYS A 286 16.16 29.96 25.51
C LYS A 286 15.75 28.50 25.69
N GLU A 287 16.69 27.64 26.08
CA GLU A 287 16.41 26.23 26.36
C GLU A 287 15.44 26.03 27.52
N GLU A 288 15.55 26.83 28.58
CA GLU A 288 14.70 26.76 29.76
C GLU A 288 13.29 27.22 29.42
N LYS A 289 13.11 28.35 28.71
CA LYS A 289 11.80 28.78 28.18
C LYS A 289 11.17 27.72 27.27
N HIS A 290 11.95 27.06 26.41
CA HIS A 290 11.43 25.96 25.58
C HIS A 290 11.04 24.74 26.41
N ARG A 291 11.83 24.37 27.43
CA ARG A 291 11.49 23.28 28.36
C ARG A 291 10.26 23.59 29.20
N GLU A 292 10.07 24.84 29.60
CA GLU A 292 8.87 25.29 30.31
C GLU A 292 7.64 25.21 29.40
N LYS A 293 7.68 25.76 28.18
CA LYS A 293 6.61 25.61 27.18
C LYS A 293 6.26 24.15 26.94
N ALA A 294 7.25 23.29 26.71
CA ALA A 294 7.03 21.86 26.47
C ALA A 294 6.48 21.13 27.71
N LYS A 295 6.89 21.52 28.92
CA LYS A 295 6.34 20.97 30.18
C LYS A 295 4.91 21.43 30.43
N GLU A 296 4.60 22.69 30.11
CA GLU A 296 3.27 23.28 30.24
C GLU A 296 2.30 22.61 29.25
N GLU A 297 2.73 22.46 28.00
CA GLU A 297 2.00 21.75 26.94
C GLU A 297 1.79 20.27 27.28
N ASN A 298 2.82 19.54 27.75
CA ASN A 298 2.67 18.14 28.18
C ASN A 298 1.82 17.96 29.45
N ARG A 299 1.89 18.90 30.41
CA ARG A 299 1.04 18.88 31.62
C ARG A 299 -0.42 19.12 31.26
N GLY A 300 -0.70 20.03 30.32
CA GLY A 300 -2.04 20.23 29.76
C GLY A 300 -2.53 18.98 29.06
N ILE A 301 -1.74 18.42 28.11
CA ILE A 301 -2.09 17.20 27.40
C ILE A 301 -2.44 16.06 28.36
N THR A 302 -1.62 15.73 29.36
CA THR A 302 -1.92 14.56 30.22
C THR A 302 -3.12 14.70 31.12
N LYS A 303 -3.36 15.89 31.69
CA LYS A 303 -4.52 16.13 32.56
C LYS A 303 -5.81 16.26 31.75
N ASP A 304 -5.73 16.83 30.56
CA ASP A 304 -6.89 17.20 29.76
C ASP A 304 -7.19 16.19 28.64
N PHE A 305 -6.28 15.24 28.35
CA PHE A 305 -6.47 14.26 27.26
C PHE A 305 -7.72 13.40 27.44
N PHE A 306 -7.98 12.89 28.66
CA PHE A 306 -9.17 12.07 28.89
C PHE A 306 -10.46 12.89 28.74
N PRO A 307 -10.60 14.10 29.33
CA PRO A 307 -11.67 15.03 29.01
C PRO A 307 -11.84 15.32 27.52
N PHE A 308 -10.76 15.64 26.80
CA PHE A 308 -10.79 15.92 25.35
C PHE A 308 -11.23 14.71 24.54
N MET A 309 -10.68 13.51 24.83
CA MET A 309 -11.13 12.27 24.20
C MET A 309 -12.61 12.02 24.42
N LYS A 310 -13.11 12.30 25.63
CA LYS A 310 -14.53 12.15 25.95
C LYS A 310 -15.38 13.18 25.20
N SER A 311 -14.98 14.45 25.19
CA SER A 311 -15.62 15.54 24.44
C SER A 311 -15.77 15.17 22.95
N LEU A 312 -14.65 14.82 22.31
CA LEU A 312 -14.59 14.42 20.91
C LEU A 312 -15.41 13.17 20.60
N SER A 313 -15.41 12.18 21.49
CA SER A 313 -16.19 10.95 21.30
C SER A 313 -17.69 11.11 21.57
N CYS A 314 -18.11 12.17 22.28
CA CYS A 314 -19.52 12.55 22.38
C CYS A 314 -19.96 13.43 21.20
N ASP A 315 -19.06 14.13 20.50
CA ASP A 315 -19.42 14.94 19.32
C ASP A 315 -19.90 14.03 18.16
N PRO A 316 -21.19 14.07 17.80
CA PRO A 316 -21.73 13.20 16.77
C PRO A 316 -21.14 13.50 15.38
N ILE A 317 -20.77 14.75 15.07
CA ILE A 317 -20.17 15.11 13.78
C ILE A 317 -18.78 14.48 13.68
N TYR A 318 -17.98 14.60 14.74
CA TYR A 318 -16.63 14.02 14.79
C TYR A 318 -16.66 12.48 14.71
N VAL A 319 -17.55 11.82 15.46
CA VAL A 319 -17.70 10.35 15.42
C VAL A 319 -18.14 9.87 14.04
N LEU A 320 -19.13 10.52 13.42
CA LEU A 320 -19.55 10.22 12.05
C LEU A 320 -18.41 10.44 11.05
N PHE A 321 -17.59 11.46 11.27
CA PHE A 321 -16.44 11.74 10.41
C PHE A 321 -15.33 10.68 10.54
N ILE A 322 -15.04 10.21 11.76
CA ILE A 322 -14.14 9.07 11.97
C ILE A 322 -14.65 7.84 11.23
N LEU A 323 -15.94 7.53 11.35
CA LEU A 323 -16.55 6.39 10.66
C LEU A 323 -16.39 6.49 9.14
N ILE A 324 -16.69 7.65 8.55
CA ILE A 324 -16.46 7.91 7.13
C ILE A 324 -14.99 7.71 6.77
N SER A 325 -14.09 8.27 7.55
CA SER A 325 -12.65 8.23 7.28
C SER A 325 -12.10 6.82 7.35
N VAL A 326 -12.53 6.01 8.31
CA VAL A 326 -12.13 4.60 8.42
C VAL A 326 -12.58 3.82 7.18
N LEU A 327 -13.82 3.99 6.74
CA LEU A 327 -14.36 3.34 5.54
C LEU A 327 -13.60 3.79 4.27
N GLN A 328 -13.35 5.09 4.12
CA GLN A 328 -12.64 5.62 2.96
C GLN A 328 -11.18 5.19 2.91
N ILE A 329 -10.47 5.21 4.04
CA ILE A 329 -9.08 4.75 4.13
C ILE A 329 -8.99 3.25 3.90
N SER A 330 -9.95 2.48 4.41
CA SER A 330 -10.07 1.05 4.13
C SER A 330 -10.24 0.78 2.62
N THR A 331 -11.16 1.48 1.95
CA THR A 331 -11.33 1.44 0.48
C THR A 331 -10.04 1.80 -0.26
N PHE A 332 -9.40 2.93 0.11
CA PHE A 332 -8.17 3.40 -0.53
C PHE A 332 -7.03 2.38 -0.39
N THR A 333 -6.79 1.91 0.84
CA THR A 333 -5.72 0.97 1.15
C THR A 333 -5.93 -0.38 0.46
N SER A 334 -7.15 -0.92 0.45
CA SER A 334 -7.45 -2.18 -0.27
C SER A 334 -7.21 -2.04 -1.77
N THR A 335 -7.68 -0.94 -2.37
CA THR A 335 -7.56 -0.69 -3.82
C THR A 335 -6.10 -0.51 -4.20
N PHE A 336 -5.37 0.35 -3.48
CA PHE A 336 -3.99 0.73 -3.81
C PHE A 336 -3.01 -0.45 -3.71
N ASN A 337 -3.14 -1.29 -2.68
CA ASN A 337 -2.22 -2.41 -2.46
C ASN A 337 -2.29 -3.49 -3.53
N PHE A 338 -3.49 -3.76 -4.06
CA PHE A 338 -3.71 -4.81 -5.06
C PHE A 338 -3.98 -4.26 -6.47
N LEU A 339 -3.75 -2.97 -6.71
CA LEU A 339 -3.99 -2.35 -8.03
C LEU A 339 -3.10 -2.94 -9.12
N SER A 340 -1.80 -3.12 -8.84
CA SER A 340 -0.88 -3.73 -9.79
C SER A 340 -1.29 -5.16 -10.14
N LYS A 341 -1.64 -5.94 -9.11
CA LYS A 341 -2.16 -7.32 -9.26
C LYS A 341 -3.45 -7.35 -10.07
N TYR A 342 -4.40 -6.47 -9.77
CA TYR A 342 -5.66 -6.40 -10.50
C TYR A 342 -5.43 -6.13 -11.98
N LEU A 343 -4.64 -5.11 -12.32
CA LEU A 343 -4.37 -4.76 -13.72
C LEU A 343 -3.58 -5.85 -14.46
N GLU A 344 -2.62 -6.48 -13.80
CA GLU A 344 -1.88 -7.63 -14.34
C GLU A 344 -2.82 -8.79 -14.69
N GLN A 345 -3.67 -9.23 -13.76
CA GLN A 345 -4.60 -10.33 -14.00
C GLN A 345 -5.68 -9.96 -15.03
N GLN A 346 -6.25 -8.76 -14.89
CA GLN A 346 -7.38 -8.28 -15.70
C GLN A 346 -6.97 -8.05 -17.16
N PHE A 347 -5.74 -7.61 -17.45
CA PHE A 347 -5.28 -7.26 -18.80
C PHE A 347 -4.14 -8.14 -19.34
N GLY A 348 -3.58 -9.05 -18.55
CA GLY A 348 -2.49 -9.93 -18.99
C GLY A 348 -1.20 -9.17 -19.31
N LYS A 349 -0.98 -8.03 -18.64
CA LYS A 349 0.23 -7.20 -18.78
C LYS A 349 1.22 -7.51 -17.69
N SER A 350 2.51 -7.33 -17.97
CA SER A 350 3.55 -7.55 -16.97
C SER A 350 3.38 -6.58 -15.79
N THR A 351 3.80 -6.99 -14.59
CA THR A 351 3.83 -6.09 -13.42
C THR A 351 4.62 -4.80 -13.73
N ALA A 352 5.71 -4.89 -14.50
CA ALA A 352 6.53 -3.74 -14.88
C ALA A 352 5.74 -2.70 -15.69
N GLU A 353 5.03 -3.12 -16.76
CA GLU A 353 4.21 -2.23 -17.59
C GLU A 353 3.07 -1.60 -16.78
N VAL A 354 2.40 -2.41 -15.96
CA VAL A 354 1.28 -1.97 -15.13
C VAL A 354 1.71 -0.89 -14.14
N VAL A 355 2.81 -1.14 -13.40
CA VAL A 355 3.36 -0.19 -12.43
C VAL A 355 3.79 1.11 -13.13
N PHE A 356 4.34 1.02 -14.34
CA PHE A 356 4.67 2.19 -15.17
C PHE A 356 3.43 3.02 -15.51
N PHE A 357 2.35 2.38 -15.98
CA PHE A 357 1.10 3.08 -16.30
C PHE A 357 0.48 3.74 -15.08
N ILE A 358 0.47 3.08 -13.92
CA ILE A 358 -0.03 3.69 -12.67
C ILE A 358 0.78 4.96 -12.36
N GLY A 359 2.12 4.89 -12.44
CA GLY A 359 2.99 6.03 -12.14
C GLY A 359 2.87 7.19 -13.13
N LEU A 360 2.63 6.90 -14.40
CA LEU A 360 2.51 7.91 -15.45
C LEU A 360 1.13 8.60 -15.46
N TYR A 361 0.05 7.83 -15.36
CA TYR A 361 -1.31 8.33 -15.56
C TYR A 361 -1.98 8.80 -14.27
N THR A 362 -1.76 8.10 -13.15
CA THR A 362 -2.56 8.34 -11.93
C THR A 362 -1.93 9.43 -11.06
N LEU A 363 -0.64 9.32 -10.73
CA LEU A 363 -0.01 10.20 -9.75
C LEU A 363 0.10 11.68 -10.18
N PRO A 364 0.62 12.02 -11.38
CA PRO A 364 0.71 13.42 -11.80
C PRO A 364 -0.66 14.09 -11.84
N THR A 365 -1.68 13.33 -12.24
CA THR A 365 -3.07 13.78 -12.31
C THR A 365 -3.62 14.15 -10.93
N ILE A 366 -3.38 13.33 -9.90
CA ILE A 366 -3.77 13.64 -8.52
C ILE A 366 -3.08 14.93 -8.04
N CYS A 367 -1.78 15.09 -8.32
CA CYS A 367 -1.03 16.29 -7.92
C CYS A 367 -1.57 17.56 -8.57
N ILE A 368 -1.81 17.54 -9.88
CA ILE A 368 -2.39 18.66 -10.62
C ILE A 368 -3.80 18.96 -10.09
N GLY A 369 -4.60 17.92 -9.83
CA GLY A 369 -5.95 18.07 -9.32
C GLY A 369 -6.00 18.70 -7.92
N TYR A 370 -5.07 18.38 -7.02
CA TYR A 370 -4.95 19.07 -5.72
C TYR A 370 -4.62 20.56 -5.86
N LEU A 371 -3.72 20.92 -6.77
CA LEU A 371 -3.38 22.32 -7.03
C LEU A 371 -4.60 23.10 -7.56
N ILE A 372 -5.35 22.49 -8.49
CA ILE A 372 -6.59 23.07 -9.02
C ILE A 372 -7.65 23.19 -7.91
N ALA A 373 -7.81 22.17 -7.06
CA ALA A 373 -8.74 22.17 -5.95
C ALA A 373 -8.44 23.32 -4.96
N GLY A 374 -7.17 23.47 -4.58
CA GLY A 374 -6.70 24.56 -3.73
C GLY A 374 -6.93 25.93 -4.37
N PHE A 375 -6.68 26.07 -5.67
CA PHE A 375 -6.94 27.29 -6.42
C PHE A 375 -8.44 27.64 -6.47
N ILE A 376 -9.32 26.66 -6.72
CA ILE A 376 -10.78 26.84 -6.71
C ILE A 376 -11.27 27.29 -5.34
N MET A 377 -10.83 26.61 -4.26
CA MET A 377 -11.18 26.98 -2.88
C MET A 377 -10.77 28.41 -2.55
N LYS A 378 -9.57 28.83 -2.98
CA LYS A 378 -9.04 30.20 -2.78
C LYS A 378 -9.79 31.23 -3.61
N LYS A 379 -9.94 31.01 -4.91
CA LYS A 379 -10.53 31.97 -5.86
C LYS A 379 -12.00 32.26 -5.54
N PHE A 380 -12.77 31.23 -5.20
CA PHE A 380 -14.20 31.35 -4.94
C PHE A 380 -14.55 31.56 -3.46
N LYS A 381 -13.55 31.69 -2.57
CA LYS A 381 -13.72 31.86 -1.11
C LYS A 381 -14.76 30.89 -0.53
N ILE A 382 -14.59 29.60 -0.81
CA ILE A 382 -15.57 28.57 -0.48
C ILE A 382 -15.70 28.42 1.04
N THR A 383 -16.90 28.71 1.56
CA THR A 383 -17.28 28.53 2.97
C THR A 383 -17.39 27.05 3.34
N VAL A 384 -17.33 26.69 4.64
CA VAL A 384 -17.44 25.29 5.13
C VAL A 384 -18.66 24.56 4.55
N LYS A 385 -19.83 25.19 4.55
CA LYS A 385 -21.07 24.59 4.00
C LYS A 385 -20.95 24.24 2.52
N LYS A 386 -20.50 25.21 1.72
CA LYS A 386 -20.29 25.02 0.27
C LYS A 386 -19.20 23.99 0.01
N ALA A 387 -18.16 23.92 0.86
CA ALA A 387 -17.12 22.91 0.78
C ALA A 387 -17.65 21.50 1.08
N ALA A 388 -18.47 21.35 2.12
CA ALA A 388 -19.11 20.07 2.45
C ALA A 388 -20.03 19.58 1.32
N TYR A 389 -20.88 20.47 0.78
CA TYR A 389 -21.74 20.15 -0.35
C TYR A 389 -20.92 19.79 -1.60
N LEU A 390 -19.88 20.59 -1.92
CA LEU A 390 -19.00 20.33 -3.06
C LEU A 390 -18.26 18.99 -2.92
N ALA A 391 -17.73 18.69 -1.73
CA ALA A 391 -17.07 17.42 -1.43
C ALA A 391 -18.04 16.24 -1.62
N PHE A 392 -19.25 16.36 -1.06
CA PHE A 392 -20.28 15.34 -1.19
C PHE A 392 -20.68 15.10 -2.65
N CYS A 393 -20.99 16.15 -3.41
CA CYS A 393 -21.36 16.01 -4.82
C CYS A 393 -20.24 15.45 -5.68
N LEU A 394 -18.99 15.93 -5.53
CA LEU A 394 -17.86 15.43 -6.31
C LEU A 394 -17.52 13.98 -5.95
N SER A 395 -17.54 13.62 -4.66
CA SER A 395 -17.34 12.23 -4.24
C SER A 395 -18.45 11.32 -4.77
N LEU A 396 -19.71 11.76 -4.73
CA LEU A 396 -20.82 11.00 -5.29
C LEU A 396 -20.68 10.82 -6.81
N CYS A 397 -20.25 11.86 -7.53
CA CYS A 397 -19.92 11.74 -8.95
C CYS A 397 -18.80 10.72 -9.19
N GLU A 398 -17.69 10.82 -8.44
CA GLU A 398 -16.58 9.86 -8.51
C GLU A 398 -17.06 8.43 -8.27
N TYR A 399 -17.91 8.22 -7.27
CA TYR A 399 -18.50 6.92 -6.97
C TYR A 399 -19.38 6.38 -8.12
N LEU A 400 -20.26 7.20 -8.67
CA LEU A 400 -21.14 6.82 -9.78
C LEU A 400 -20.35 6.50 -11.05
N PHE A 401 -19.39 7.36 -11.43
CA PHE A 401 -18.50 7.09 -12.57
C PHE A 401 -17.55 5.92 -12.30
N GLY A 402 -17.23 5.64 -11.04
CA GLY A 402 -16.42 4.49 -10.62
C GLY A 402 -17.02 3.16 -11.06
N PHE A 403 -18.35 3.04 -11.17
CA PHE A 403 -19.00 1.82 -11.67
C PHE A 403 -18.66 1.50 -13.13
N CYS A 404 -18.23 2.48 -13.93
CA CYS A 404 -17.75 2.22 -15.29
C CYS A 404 -16.55 1.25 -15.31
N ASN A 405 -15.76 1.16 -14.23
CA ASN A 405 -14.66 0.19 -14.13
C ASN A 405 -15.14 -1.27 -14.22
N PHE A 406 -16.38 -1.59 -13.81
CA PHE A 406 -16.93 -2.94 -13.97
C PHE A 406 -17.21 -3.30 -15.43
N LEU A 407 -17.48 -2.29 -16.27
CA LEU A 407 -17.79 -2.47 -17.70
C LEU A 407 -16.51 -2.62 -18.52
N ILE A 408 -15.42 -1.99 -18.09
CA ILE A 408 -14.13 -1.98 -18.80
C ILE A 408 -13.26 -3.14 -18.28
N ALA A 409 -13.58 -4.35 -18.75
CA ALA A 409 -12.86 -5.55 -18.36
C ALA A 409 -12.70 -6.53 -19.52
N CYS A 410 -11.61 -7.31 -19.47
CA CYS A 410 -11.34 -8.41 -20.38
C CYS A 410 -11.81 -9.75 -19.78
N ASP A 411 -12.10 -10.70 -20.66
CA ASP A 411 -12.52 -12.04 -20.25
C ASP A 411 -11.33 -12.89 -19.77
N ASN A 412 -11.67 -14.04 -19.17
CA ASN A 412 -10.72 -15.09 -18.80
C ASN A 412 -9.92 -15.55 -20.03
N VAL A 413 -8.62 -15.76 -19.84
CA VAL A 413 -7.81 -16.47 -20.85
C VAL A 413 -8.30 -17.91 -20.90
N PRO A 414 -8.66 -18.46 -22.07
CA PRO A 414 -9.19 -19.82 -22.17
C PRO A 414 -8.08 -20.84 -21.88
N VAL A 415 -8.11 -21.41 -20.68
CA VAL A 415 -7.26 -22.50 -20.22
C VAL A 415 -8.07 -23.79 -20.10
N SER A 416 -7.73 -24.78 -20.93
CA SER A 416 -8.37 -26.09 -20.99
C SER A 416 -8.28 -26.82 -19.66
N GLY A 417 -9.41 -27.33 -19.16
CA GLY A 417 -9.53 -28.03 -17.88
C GLY A 417 -9.71 -27.12 -16.65
N LEU A 418 -9.56 -25.80 -16.81
CA LEU A 418 -9.77 -24.82 -15.72
C LEU A 418 -10.91 -23.84 -16.01
N THR A 419 -10.88 -23.16 -17.16
CA THR A 419 -11.89 -22.14 -17.53
C THR A 419 -12.77 -22.58 -18.69
N ILE A 420 -12.30 -23.57 -19.46
CA ILE A 420 -12.98 -24.11 -20.63
C ILE A 420 -12.70 -25.62 -20.74
N SER A 421 -13.60 -26.38 -21.35
CA SER A 421 -13.33 -27.78 -21.67
C SER A 421 -12.29 -27.91 -22.79
N TYR A 422 -11.70 -29.09 -22.92
CA TYR A 422 -10.80 -29.43 -24.02
C TYR A 422 -11.47 -29.32 -25.41
N GLU A 423 -12.80 -29.39 -25.47
CA GLU A 423 -13.60 -29.22 -26.68
C GLU A 423 -13.93 -27.74 -26.98
N GLY A 424 -13.51 -26.81 -26.13
CA GLY A 424 -13.79 -25.38 -26.29
C GLY A 424 -15.16 -24.94 -25.76
N VAL A 425 -15.82 -25.72 -24.90
CA VAL A 425 -17.08 -25.36 -24.26
C VAL A 425 -16.83 -24.78 -22.87
N GLN A 426 -17.36 -23.59 -22.59
CA GLN A 426 -17.24 -22.99 -21.24
C GLN A 426 -17.92 -23.89 -20.20
N HIS A 427 -17.17 -24.30 -19.16
CA HIS A 427 -17.75 -24.95 -18.01
C HIS A 427 -18.45 -23.93 -17.11
N PRO A 428 -19.63 -24.22 -16.55
CA PRO A 428 -20.06 -23.57 -15.32
C PRO A 428 -19.08 -23.93 -14.19
N LEU A 429 -18.59 -22.92 -13.47
CA LEU A 429 -17.54 -22.91 -12.43
C LEU A 429 -17.64 -23.94 -11.27
N TYR A 430 -18.62 -24.86 -11.29
CA TYR A 430 -18.88 -25.84 -10.23
C TYR A 430 -18.40 -27.27 -10.51
N VAL A 431 -17.84 -27.54 -11.69
CA VAL A 431 -17.30 -28.86 -12.01
C VAL A 431 -15.89 -28.96 -11.42
N GLU A 432 -15.63 -30.04 -10.68
CA GLU A 432 -14.30 -30.47 -10.27
C GLU A 432 -13.33 -30.33 -11.45
N ASN A 433 -12.22 -29.61 -11.28
CA ASN A 433 -11.29 -29.29 -12.38
C ASN A 433 -10.81 -30.57 -13.08
N ASN A 434 -11.45 -30.93 -14.19
CA ASN A 434 -11.05 -32.05 -15.05
C ASN A 434 -9.88 -31.62 -15.93
N VAL A 435 -8.72 -31.45 -15.29
CA VAL A 435 -7.43 -31.18 -15.93
C VAL A 435 -7.02 -32.33 -16.87
N LEU A 436 -7.58 -33.53 -16.66
CA LEU A 436 -7.38 -34.70 -17.49
C LEU A 436 -8.56 -34.89 -18.47
N ALA A 437 -8.23 -35.16 -19.73
CA ALA A 437 -9.15 -35.45 -20.81
C ALA A 437 -8.67 -36.66 -21.63
N ASP A 438 -9.52 -37.25 -22.47
CA ASP A 438 -9.19 -38.47 -23.23
C ASP A 438 -7.87 -38.36 -24.03
N CYS A 439 -7.52 -37.16 -24.50
CA CYS A 439 -6.29 -36.89 -25.24
C CYS A 439 -5.01 -36.91 -24.39
N ASN A 440 -5.09 -36.77 -23.06
CA ASN A 440 -3.93 -36.69 -22.17
C ASN A 440 -3.96 -37.63 -20.95
N THR A 441 -5.08 -38.30 -20.68
CA THR A 441 -5.24 -39.22 -19.53
C THR A 441 -4.17 -40.31 -19.51
N ARG A 442 -3.68 -40.72 -20.69
CA ARG A 442 -2.62 -41.72 -20.86
C ARG A 442 -1.23 -41.24 -20.49
N CYS A 443 -1.02 -39.93 -20.40
CA CYS A 443 0.29 -39.31 -20.16
C CYS A 443 0.69 -39.33 -18.67
N SER A 444 -0.25 -39.58 -17.74
CA SER A 444 -0.03 -39.48 -16.29
C SER A 444 0.60 -38.14 -15.85
N CYS A 445 0.03 -37.02 -16.31
CA CYS A 445 0.52 -35.67 -16.02
C CYS A 445 0.38 -35.29 -14.54
N LEU A 446 1.29 -34.44 -14.05
CA LEU A 446 1.21 -33.87 -12.70
C LEU A 446 0.14 -32.77 -12.65
N THR A 447 -0.93 -32.98 -11.90
CA THR A 447 -2.08 -32.06 -11.83
C THR A 447 -1.83 -30.78 -11.01
N LYS A 448 -0.74 -30.73 -10.25
CA LYS A 448 -0.37 -29.59 -9.39
C LYS A 448 0.66 -28.65 -9.99
N THR A 449 1.21 -28.96 -11.17
CA THR A 449 2.30 -28.19 -11.77
C THR A 449 1.75 -27.14 -12.74
N TRP A 450 2.24 -25.91 -12.61
CA TRP A 450 1.92 -24.80 -13.51
C TRP A 450 3.09 -24.50 -14.45
N ASP A 451 2.96 -24.87 -15.72
CA ASP A 451 3.95 -24.58 -16.78
C ASP A 451 3.26 -24.27 -18.12
N PRO A 452 2.50 -23.16 -18.20
CA PRO A 452 1.50 -22.96 -19.23
C PRO A 452 2.07 -22.91 -20.64
N VAL A 453 1.30 -23.46 -21.58
CA VAL A 453 1.61 -23.42 -23.02
C VAL A 453 0.37 -22.99 -23.82
N CYS A 454 0.60 -22.35 -24.97
CA CYS A 454 -0.44 -21.94 -25.90
C CYS A 454 -0.35 -22.80 -27.17
N GLY A 455 -1.42 -23.53 -27.47
CA GLY A 455 -1.55 -24.31 -28.69
C GLY A 455 -1.85 -23.44 -29.91
N ASP A 456 -1.54 -23.95 -31.10
CA ASP A 456 -1.87 -23.30 -32.38
C ASP A 456 -3.38 -23.09 -32.62
N ASN A 457 -4.23 -23.84 -31.92
CA ASN A 457 -5.68 -23.67 -31.91
C ASN A 457 -6.16 -22.45 -31.08
N GLY A 458 -5.24 -21.71 -30.45
CA GLY A 458 -5.55 -20.56 -29.63
C GLY A 458 -6.15 -20.89 -28.26
N LEU A 459 -5.96 -22.12 -27.78
CA LEU A 459 -6.26 -22.53 -26.40
C LEU A 459 -4.97 -22.61 -25.59
N SER A 460 -5.05 -22.24 -24.31
CA SER A 460 -3.96 -22.43 -23.36
C SER A 460 -4.17 -23.69 -22.52
N PHE A 461 -3.07 -24.27 -22.07
CA PHE A 461 -3.05 -25.51 -21.29
C PHE A 461 -2.10 -25.34 -20.10
N MET A 462 -2.34 -26.10 -19.03
CA MET A 462 -1.55 -26.03 -17.80
C MET A 462 -0.08 -26.45 -17.98
N SER A 463 0.17 -27.40 -18.89
CA SER A 463 1.53 -27.78 -19.28
C SER A 463 1.58 -28.48 -20.64
N ALA A 464 2.80 -28.66 -21.17
CA ALA A 464 3.03 -29.43 -22.40
C ALA A 464 2.48 -30.87 -22.29
N CYS A 465 2.58 -31.51 -21.13
CA CYS A 465 1.99 -32.83 -20.87
C CYS A 465 0.45 -32.78 -20.99
N HIS A 466 -0.20 -31.78 -20.38
CA HIS A 466 -1.66 -31.62 -20.46
C HIS A 466 -2.16 -31.28 -21.88
N THR A 467 -1.25 -30.85 -22.75
CA THR A 467 -1.50 -30.60 -24.18
C THR A 467 -1.27 -31.89 -25.01
N GLY A 468 -0.74 -32.94 -24.41
CA GLY A 468 -0.43 -34.21 -25.07
C GLY A 468 0.77 -34.14 -26.00
N CYS A 469 1.73 -33.22 -25.76
CA CYS A 469 2.90 -33.03 -26.62
C CYS A 469 3.98 -34.10 -26.38
N GLU A 470 4.46 -34.73 -27.45
CA GLU A 470 5.47 -35.81 -27.37
C GLU A 470 6.90 -35.32 -27.58
N LYS A 471 7.08 -34.15 -28.19
CA LYS A 471 8.39 -33.62 -28.58
C LYS A 471 8.52 -32.14 -28.25
N SER A 472 9.75 -31.70 -28.04
CA SER A 472 10.11 -30.30 -27.92
C SER A 472 11.34 -29.97 -28.77
N VAL A 473 11.37 -28.76 -29.32
CA VAL A 473 12.45 -28.23 -30.17
C VAL A 473 12.83 -26.85 -29.66
N GLY A 474 14.12 -26.51 -29.69
CA GLY A 474 14.64 -25.25 -29.17
C GLY A 474 14.96 -25.29 -27.67
N THR A 475 15.43 -24.17 -27.14
CA THR A 475 15.86 -23.99 -25.76
C THR A 475 15.37 -22.64 -25.23
N GLY A 476 15.20 -22.54 -23.91
CA GLY A 476 14.74 -21.31 -23.25
C GLY A 476 13.39 -20.82 -23.78
N ILE A 477 13.26 -19.51 -23.98
CA ILE A 477 12.02 -18.83 -24.42
C ILE A 477 11.59 -19.29 -25.83
N ASN A 478 12.54 -19.73 -26.66
CA ASN A 478 12.28 -20.17 -28.04
C ASN A 478 11.86 -21.66 -28.14
N MET A 479 11.54 -22.30 -27.02
CA MET A 479 11.12 -23.70 -27.00
C MET A 479 9.71 -23.86 -27.59
N VAL A 480 9.58 -24.82 -28.49
CA VAL A 480 8.33 -25.16 -29.19
C VAL A 480 8.04 -26.65 -28.98
N PHE A 481 6.82 -26.95 -28.55
CA PHE A 481 6.33 -28.32 -28.39
C PHE A 481 5.62 -28.77 -29.66
N GLN A 482 5.80 -30.04 -30.02
CA GLN A 482 5.27 -30.65 -31.24
C GLN A 482 4.58 -31.98 -30.94
N ASN A 483 3.78 -32.43 -31.90
CA ASN A 483 2.97 -33.65 -31.79
C ASN A 483 2.04 -33.61 -30.57
N CYS A 484 1.30 -32.51 -30.42
CA CYS A 484 0.41 -32.31 -29.29
C CYS A 484 -1.00 -32.84 -29.59
N SER A 485 -1.40 -33.93 -28.92
CA SER A 485 -2.65 -34.64 -29.20
C SER A 485 -3.92 -33.85 -28.85
N CYS A 486 -3.88 -32.95 -27.85
CA CYS A 486 -5.06 -32.21 -27.39
C CYS A 486 -5.38 -30.95 -28.20
N ILE A 487 -4.57 -30.61 -29.21
CA ILE A 487 -4.78 -29.40 -30.02
C ILE A 487 -5.82 -29.66 -31.12
N GLY A 488 -5.94 -30.89 -31.61
CA GLY A 488 -6.96 -31.31 -32.59
C GLY A 488 -6.82 -30.69 -33.99
N SER A 489 -5.74 -29.96 -34.28
CA SER A 489 -5.52 -29.33 -35.59
C SER A 489 -5.06 -30.35 -36.63
N SER A 490 -5.55 -30.22 -37.87
CA SER A 490 -5.27 -31.15 -38.98
C SER A 490 -3.82 -31.12 -39.52
N GLY A 491 -2.93 -30.31 -38.90
CA GLY A 491 -1.53 -30.12 -39.29
C GLY A 491 -0.54 -30.86 -38.39
N LYS A 492 0.65 -30.27 -38.20
CA LYS A 492 1.59 -30.66 -37.13
C LYS A 492 1.24 -29.84 -35.88
N PRO A 493 0.40 -30.35 -34.97
CA PRO A 493 -0.04 -29.58 -33.82
C PRO A 493 1.15 -29.16 -32.98
N SER A 494 1.30 -27.84 -32.81
CA SER A 494 2.42 -27.24 -32.10
C SER A 494 1.92 -26.30 -31.00
N ALA A 495 2.71 -26.19 -29.93
CA ALA A 495 2.45 -25.26 -28.84
C ALA A 495 3.72 -24.49 -28.46
N VAL A 496 3.54 -23.26 -27.99
CA VAL A 496 4.61 -22.37 -27.52
C VAL A 496 4.46 -22.10 -26.03
N LEU A 497 5.54 -21.68 -25.37
CA LEU A 497 5.52 -21.33 -23.96
C LEU A 497 4.60 -20.13 -23.67
N GLY A 498 4.00 -20.14 -22.48
CA GLY A 498 3.17 -19.05 -21.98
C GLY A 498 1.68 -19.20 -22.27
N LEU A 499 0.91 -18.26 -21.75
CA LEU A 499 -0.52 -18.15 -21.98
C LEU A 499 -0.79 -17.42 -23.30
N ARG A 500 -1.99 -17.65 -23.86
CA ARG A 500 -2.47 -16.90 -25.01
C ARG A 500 -2.49 -15.41 -24.69
N GLU A 501 -1.89 -14.60 -25.58
CA GLU A 501 -1.99 -13.15 -25.50
C GLU A 501 -3.44 -12.68 -25.63
N LYS A 502 -3.82 -11.71 -24.79
CA LYS A 502 -5.14 -11.09 -24.89
C LYS A 502 -5.18 -10.24 -26.17
N GLY A 503 -6.23 -10.42 -26.98
CA GLY A 503 -6.37 -9.76 -28.28
C GLY A 503 -6.48 -8.22 -28.21
N PRO A 504 -6.48 -7.54 -29.38
CA PRO A 504 -6.44 -6.08 -29.47
C PRO A 504 -7.63 -5.38 -28.78
N GLU A 505 -8.78 -6.05 -28.68
CA GLU A 505 -9.93 -5.55 -27.93
C GLU A 505 -9.61 -5.32 -26.44
N CYS A 506 -8.81 -6.20 -25.84
CA CYS A 506 -8.39 -6.05 -24.45
C CYS A 506 -7.39 -4.90 -24.29
N ALA A 507 -6.47 -4.73 -25.24
CA ALA A 507 -5.56 -3.59 -25.26
C ALA A 507 -6.32 -2.26 -25.38
N ASN A 508 -7.37 -2.21 -26.21
CA ASN A 508 -8.25 -1.05 -26.30
C ASN A 508 -8.98 -0.81 -24.99
N LYS A 509 -9.55 -1.85 -24.35
CA LYS A 509 -10.19 -1.73 -23.04
C LYS A 509 -9.21 -1.20 -21.97
N LEU A 510 -7.94 -1.61 -21.99
CA LEU A 510 -6.91 -1.06 -21.11
C LEU A 510 -6.75 0.45 -21.32
N GLN A 511 -6.68 0.92 -22.56
CA GLN A 511 -6.59 2.37 -22.85
C GLN A 511 -7.81 3.14 -22.32
N HIS A 512 -9.02 2.60 -22.51
CA HIS A 512 -10.24 3.21 -21.97
C HIS A 512 -10.20 3.28 -20.43
N LEU A 513 -9.70 2.23 -19.77
CA LEU A 513 -9.54 2.20 -18.31
C LEU A 513 -8.55 3.26 -17.83
N LEU A 514 -7.42 3.44 -18.54
CA LEU A 514 -6.42 4.45 -18.20
C LEU A 514 -6.96 5.88 -18.37
N ILE A 515 -7.76 6.13 -19.41
CA ILE A 515 -8.42 7.44 -19.59
C ILE A 515 -9.44 7.68 -18.47
N LEU A 516 -10.24 6.66 -18.13
CA LEU A 516 -11.19 6.74 -17.02
C LEU A 516 -10.48 6.96 -15.68
N SER A 517 -9.35 6.30 -15.43
CA SER A 517 -8.61 6.45 -14.17
C SER A 517 -8.03 7.86 -14.01
N VAL A 518 -7.58 8.49 -15.09
CA VAL A 518 -7.20 9.92 -15.09
C VAL A 518 -8.40 10.79 -14.71
N PHE A 519 -9.55 10.60 -15.35
CA PHE A 519 -10.75 11.38 -15.06
C PHE A 519 -11.21 11.23 -13.59
N LEU A 520 -11.27 9.99 -13.09
CA LEU A 520 -11.62 9.69 -11.70
C LEU A 520 -10.60 10.29 -10.71
N SER A 521 -9.30 10.26 -11.04
CA SER A 521 -8.24 10.85 -10.22
C SER A 521 -8.36 12.37 -10.08
N VAL A 522 -8.79 13.06 -11.14
CA VAL A 522 -9.09 14.50 -11.08
C VAL A 522 -10.29 14.76 -10.17
N ILE A 523 -11.38 14.00 -10.31
CA ILE A 523 -12.56 14.20 -9.46
C ILE A 523 -12.22 13.89 -7.99
N TYR A 524 -11.50 12.80 -7.74
CA TYR A 524 -11.05 12.41 -6.40
C TYR A 524 -10.27 13.54 -5.72
N SER A 525 -9.24 14.07 -6.39
CA SER A 525 -8.42 15.16 -5.85
C SER A 525 -9.20 16.47 -5.65
N LEU A 526 -10.12 16.81 -6.55
CA LEU A 526 -11.04 17.94 -6.39
C LEU A 526 -12.00 17.77 -5.21
N SER A 527 -12.39 16.54 -4.87
CA SER A 527 -13.28 16.23 -3.74
C SER A 527 -12.55 16.18 -2.38
N ALA A 528 -11.29 15.77 -2.37
CA ALA A 528 -10.52 15.53 -1.16
C ALA A 528 -10.14 16.82 -0.42
N THR A 529 -9.75 17.90 -1.13
CA THR A 529 -9.38 19.17 -0.49
C THR A 529 -10.54 19.85 0.24
N PRO A 530 -11.75 19.99 -0.35
CA PRO A 530 -12.91 20.50 0.37
C PRO A 530 -13.32 19.60 1.54
N GLY A 531 -13.27 18.27 1.36
CA GLY A 531 -13.58 17.31 2.43
C GLY A 531 -12.66 17.44 3.64
N TYR A 532 -11.34 17.55 3.40
CA TYR A 532 -10.36 17.76 4.47
C TYR A 532 -10.50 19.14 5.14
N THR A 533 -10.91 20.17 4.37
CA THR A 533 -11.17 21.50 4.92
C THR A 533 -12.36 21.50 5.89
N VAL A 534 -13.37 20.65 5.65
CA VAL A 534 -14.50 20.49 6.57
C VAL A 534 -14.04 19.88 7.89
N LEU A 535 -13.24 18.81 7.85
CA LEU A 535 -12.66 18.20 9.06
C LEU A 535 -11.96 19.23 9.95
N LEU A 536 -11.00 19.96 9.38
CA LEU A 536 -10.16 20.90 10.13
C LEU A 536 -10.95 22.08 10.72
N ARG A 537 -12.13 22.38 10.15
CA ARG A 537 -12.96 23.52 10.59
C ARG A 537 -14.11 23.10 11.50
N CYS A 538 -14.48 21.82 11.54
CA CYS A 538 -15.48 21.29 12.45
C CYS A 538 -14.91 21.01 13.85
N VAL A 539 -13.60 20.77 13.97
CA VAL A 539 -12.95 20.58 15.28
C VAL A 539 -12.60 21.94 15.88
N GLU A 540 -12.96 22.13 17.16
CA GLU A 540 -12.63 23.34 17.92
C GLU A 540 -11.12 23.59 17.98
N SER A 541 -10.70 24.85 18.01
CA SER A 541 -9.28 25.18 17.82
C SER A 541 -8.35 24.60 18.89
N GLU A 542 -8.86 24.41 20.11
CA GLU A 542 -8.12 23.83 21.23
C GLU A 542 -8.01 22.30 21.12
N GLU A 543 -8.97 21.64 20.46
CA GLU A 543 -9.03 20.19 20.31
C GLU A 543 -8.44 19.67 18.99
N LYS A 544 -8.02 20.55 18.07
CA LYS A 544 -7.54 20.17 16.73
C LYS A 544 -6.40 19.16 16.75
N SER A 545 -5.36 19.41 17.55
CA SER A 545 -4.18 18.53 17.62
C SER A 545 -4.52 17.12 18.15
N PRO A 546 -5.13 16.96 19.35
CA PRO A 546 -5.54 15.65 19.83
C PRO A 546 -6.58 14.99 18.90
N GLY A 547 -7.51 15.76 18.34
CA GLY A 547 -8.51 15.27 17.40
C GLY A 547 -7.91 14.71 16.10
N VAL A 548 -6.90 15.37 15.51
CA VAL A 548 -6.17 14.84 14.34
C VAL A 548 -5.38 13.59 14.73
N GLY A 549 -4.81 13.55 15.94
CA GLY A 549 -4.11 12.38 16.48
C GLY A 549 -5.01 11.14 16.59
N ILE A 550 -6.18 11.29 17.22
CA ILE A 550 -7.19 10.21 17.37
C ILE A 550 -7.71 9.77 16.01
N HIS A 551 -8.02 10.72 15.11
CA HIS A 551 -8.44 10.42 13.74
C HIS A 551 -7.39 9.57 13.00
N THR A 552 -6.12 9.98 13.06
CA THR A 552 -5.01 9.25 12.44
C THR A 552 -4.87 7.86 13.07
N PHE A 553 -4.97 7.75 14.39
CA PHE A 553 -4.91 6.47 15.09
C PHE A 553 -6.03 5.52 14.63
N CYS A 554 -7.30 5.96 14.67
CA CYS A 554 -8.44 5.14 14.27
C CYS A 554 -8.37 4.71 12.80
N THR A 555 -8.04 5.64 11.90
CA THR A 555 -7.94 5.33 10.46
C THR A 555 -6.82 4.32 10.17
N ARG A 556 -5.71 4.35 10.91
CA ARG A 556 -4.63 3.36 10.77
C ARG A 556 -5.00 2.00 11.35
N VAL A 557 -5.56 1.96 12.56
CA VAL A 557 -5.92 0.73 13.26
C VAL A 557 -7.03 -0.02 12.54
N PHE A 558 -8.08 0.67 12.10
CA PHE A 558 -9.27 0.02 11.53
C PHE A 558 -9.28 0.00 10.00
N GLY A 559 -8.67 1.00 9.35
CA GLY A 559 -8.65 1.11 7.89
C GLY A 559 -7.31 0.77 7.26
N GLY A 560 -6.19 1.12 7.89
CA GLY A 560 -4.85 0.94 7.31
C GLY A 560 -4.32 -0.48 7.41
N ILE A 561 -4.39 -1.10 8.60
CA ILE A 561 -3.77 -2.40 8.87
C ILE A 561 -4.66 -3.57 8.39
N PRO A 562 -5.98 -3.62 8.68
CA PRO A 562 -6.80 -4.78 8.32
C PRO A 562 -7.15 -4.83 6.84
N ALA A 563 -7.18 -3.68 6.15
CA ALA A 563 -7.69 -3.58 4.79
C ALA A 563 -6.95 -4.39 3.74
N PRO A 564 -5.61 -4.41 3.70
CA PRO A 564 -4.88 -5.28 2.79
C PRO A 564 -5.07 -6.78 3.14
N VAL A 565 -5.25 -7.11 4.42
CA VAL A 565 -5.33 -8.50 4.89
C VAL A 565 -6.64 -9.15 4.44
N TYR A 566 -7.79 -8.51 4.72
CA TYR A 566 -9.07 -9.10 4.35
C TYR A 566 -9.30 -9.10 2.84
N ILE A 567 -8.84 -8.07 2.10
CA ILE A 567 -9.02 -8.06 0.64
C ILE A 567 -8.13 -9.14 0.02
N GLY A 568 -6.89 -9.30 0.51
CA GLY A 568 -6.01 -10.40 0.11
C GLY A 568 -6.68 -11.76 0.32
N ALA A 569 -7.24 -11.99 1.51
CA ALA A 569 -7.96 -13.22 1.83
C ALA A 569 -9.21 -13.46 0.96
N LEU A 570 -9.89 -12.40 0.50
CA LEU A 570 -11.02 -12.52 -0.41
C LEU A 570 -10.58 -12.79 -1.85
N LEU A 571 -9.47 -12.20 -2.30
CA LEU A 571 -8.90 -12.49 -3.62
C LEU A 571 -8.35 -13.92 -3.70
N ASP A 572 -7.77 -14.42 -2.61
CA ASP A 572 -7.32 -15.81 -2.48
C ASP A 572 -8.47 -16.82 -2.76
N ARG A 573 -9.72 -16.47 -2.43
CA ARG A 573 -10.90 -17.34 -2.70
C ARG A 573 -11.24 -17.48 -4.19
N THR A 574 -10.77 -16.57 -5.04
CA THR A 574 -11.03 -16.63 -6.48
C THR A 574 -9.94 -17.38 -7.22
N CYS A 575 -9.00 -18.01 -6.50
CA CYS A 575 -7.94 -18.80 -7.08
C CYS A 575 -8.50 -20.07 -7.74
N LEU A 576 -8.17 -20.27 -9.01
CA LEU A 576 -8.46 -21.50 -9.77
C LEU A 576 -7.32 -22.51 -9.64
N HIS A 577 -6.08 -22.02 -9.55
CA HIS A 577 -4.90 -22.87 -9.44
C HIS A 577 -3.84 -22.26 -8.53
N TRP A 578 -3.55 -22.95 -7.43
CA TRP A 578 -2.52 -22.60 -6.48
C TRP A 578 -1.16 -23.10 -6.95
N GLY A 579 -0.12 -22.26 -6.78
CA GLY A 579 1.25 -22.75 -6.78
C GLY A 579 1.44 -23.78 -5.66
N THR A 580 2.38 -24.68 -5.83
CA THR A 580 2.63 -25.76 -4.86
C THR A 580 3.97 -25.55 -4.21
N GLN A 581 3.96 -25.33 -2.89
CA GLN A 581 5.19 -25.29 -2.10
C GLN A 581 5.86 -26.67 -2.08
N LYS A 582 7.15 -26.72 -1.73
CA LYS A 582 7.92 -27.98 -1.70
C LYS A 582 7.30 -29.06 -0.80
N CYS A 583 6.59 -28.67 0.27
CA CYS A 583 5.88 -29.61 1.16
C CYS A 583 4.49 -30.01 0.64
N GLY A 584 4.00 -29.45 -0.48
CA GLY A 584 2.69 -29.75 -1.07
C GLY A 584 1.55 -28.84 -0.61
N GLU A 585 1.84 -27.85 0.23
CA GLU A 585 0.90 -26.79 0.64
C GLU A 585 0.65 -25.77 -0.48
N PRO A 586 -0.52 -25.11 -0.50
CA PRO A 586 -0.82 -24.05 -1.45
C PRO A 586 0.05 -22.82 -1.18
N GLY A 587 0.73 -22.35 -2.23
CA GLY A 587 1.59 -21.17 -2.19
C GLY A 587 0.93 -19.91 -2.75
N ALA A 588 1.61 -19.22 -3.67
CA ALA A 588 1.02 -18.09 -4.39
C ALA A 588 0.08 -18.59 -5.50
N CYS A 589 -1.09 -17.98 -5.64
CA CYS A 589 -2.02 -18.39 -6.69
C CYS A 589 -1.51 -18.00 -8.09
N ARG A 590 -1.52 -18.97 -9.01
CA ARG A 590 -1.03 -18.83 -10.40
C ARG A 590 -2.12 -18.36 -11.36
N MET A 591 -3.37 -18.71 -11.11
CA MET A 591 -4.50 -18.32 -11.96
C MET A 591 -5.74 -18.04 -11.14
N TYR A 592 -6.37 -16.89 -11.38
CA TYR A 592 -7.62 -16.49 -10.75
C TYR A 592 -8.77 -16.54 -11.76
N ASP A 593 -10.00 -16.75 -11.27
CA ASP A 593 -11.18 -16.39 -12.05
C ASP A 593 -11.30 -14.86 -12.08
N ILE A 594 -11.04 -14.26 -13.24
CA ILE A 594 -11.00 -12.81 -13.41
C ILE A 594 -12.37 -12.18 -13.12
N ASN A 595 -13.48 -12.87 -13.38
CA ASN A 595 -14.80 -12.31 -13.14
C ASN A 595 -15.12 -12.21 -11.64
N SER A 596 -14.86 -13.28 -10.90
CA SER A 596 -14.97 -13.26 -9.44
C SER A 596 -13.95 -12.33 -8.80
N PHE A 597 -12.70 -12.35 -9.28
CA PHE A 597 -11.63 -11.46 -8.82
C PHE A 597 -12.02 -9.98 -9.00
N ARG A 598 -12.52 -9.60 -10.19
CA ARG A 598 -13.02 -8.25 -10.47
C ARG A 598 -14.18 -7.86 -9.56
N SER A 599 -15.13 -8.77 -9.38
CA SER A 599 -16.31 -8.53 -8.54
C SER A 599 -15.93 -8.26 -7.09
N ILE A 600 -14.94 -8.99 -6.55
CA ILE A 600 -14.43 -8.76 -5.21
C ILE A 600 -13.58 -7.48 -5.14
N TYR A 601 -12.61 -7.33 -6.05
CA TYR A 601 -11.66 -6.22 -6.04
C TYR A 601 -12.34 -4.85 -6.21
N LEU A 602 -13.34 -4.74 -7.10
CA LEU A 602 -14.08 -3.50 -7.29
C LEU A 602 -15.31 -3.40 -6.36
N GLY A 603 -15.99 -4.52 -6.12
CA GLY A 603 -17.27 -4.55 -5.38
C GLY A 603 -17.11 -4.26 -3.90
N LEU A 604 -16.06 -4.77 -3.24
CA LEU A 604 -15.87 -4.50 -1.82
C LEU A 604 -15.53 -3.02 -1.55
N PRO A 605 -14.55 -2.39 -2.25
CA PRO A 605 -14.35 -0.96 -2.16
C PRO A 605 -15.60 -0.13 -2.47
N ALA A 606 -16.39 -0.52 -3.49
CA ALA A 606 -17.63 0.16 -3.83
C ALA A 606 -18.70 0.03 -2.73
N ALA A 607 -18.80 -1.13 -2.08
CA ALA A 607 -19.72 -1.34 -0.96
C ALA A 607 -19.31 -0.50 0.27
N LEU A 608 -18.03 -0.55 0.66
CA LEU A 608 -17.50 0.24 1.77
C LEU A 608 -17.66 1.75 1.54
N ARG A 609 -17.36 2.21 0.32
CA ARG A 609 -17.58 3.60 -0.11
C ARG A 609 -19.07 3.96 -0.11
N GLY A 610 -19.92 3.06 -0.58
CA GLY A 610 -21.38 3.19 -0.56
C GLY A 610 -21.92 3.42 0.86
N ILE A 611 -21.49 2.59 1.82
CA ILE A 611 -21.87 2.72 3.24
C ILE A 611 -21.42 4.07 3.81
N SER A 612 -20.26 4.59 3.38
CA SER A 612 -19.75 5.88 3.85
C SER A 612 -20.62 7.09 3.50
N TYR A 613 -21.53 6.97 2.51
CA TYR A 613 -22.44 8.06 2.15
C TYR A 613 -23.56 8.31 3.15
N LEU A 614 -23.98 7.29 3.91
CA LEU A 614 -25.01 7.46 4.94
C LEU A 614 -24.56 8.44 6.04
N PRO A 615 -23.42 8.23 6.73
CA PRO A 615 -22.90 9.20 7.68
C PRO A 615 -22.53 10.53 7.00
N ALA A 616 -22.05 10.54 5.75
CA ALA A 616 -21.75 11.79 5.04
C ALA A 616 -23.01 12.63 4.80
N PHE A 617 -24.12 12.00 4.44
CA PHE A 617 -25.41 12.66 4.26
C PHE A 617 -25.94 13.23 5.59
N ILE A 618 -25.80 12.47 6.69
CA ILE A 618 -26.15 12.95 8.03
C ILE A 618 -25.33 14.19 8.40
N ILE A 619 -24.00 14.19 8.15
CA ILE A 619 -23.15 15.36 8.38
C ILE A 619 -23.63 16.58 7.58
N VAL A 620 -23.97 16.40 6.30
CA VAL A 620 -24.50 17.51 5.48
C VAL A 620 -25.80 18.07 6.05
N ILE A 621 -26.69 17.23 6.57
CA ILE A 621 -27.92 17.68 7.25
C ILE A 621 -27.61 18.43 8.55
N LEU A 622 -26.72 17.88 9.39
CA LEU A 622 -26.34 18.51 10.67
C LEU A 622 -25.70 19.88 10.43
N ILE A 623 -24.73 19.98 9.51
CA ILE A 623 -24.10 21.26 9.14
C ILE A 623 -25.13 22.25 8.57
N ARG A 624 -26.11 21.76 7.80
CA ARG A 624 -27.19 22.61 7.28
C ARG A 624 -28.05 23.16 8.42
N LYS A 625 -28.43 22.33 9.40
CA LYS A 625 -29.27 22.73 10.54
C LYS A 625 -28.56 23.67 11.52
N PHE A 626 -27.36 23.32 11.99
CA PHE A 626 -26.64 24.11 12.99
C PHE A 626 -26.09 25.45 12.48
N CYS A 627 -25.87 25.59 11.17
CA CYS A 627 -25.33 26.83 10.63
C CYS A 627 -26.36 27.68 9.85
N LEU A 628 -27.63 27.27 9.69
CA LEU A 628 -28.70 28.12 9.12
C LEU A 628 -29.60 28.69 10.24
N PRO A 629 -29.29 29.85 10.85
CA PRO A 629 -30.26 30.54 11.70
C PRO A 629 -31.35 31.29 10.89
N GLY A 630 -31.60 30.93 9.63
CA GLY A 630 -32.34 31.81 8.70
C GLY A 630 -33.64 31.28 8.07
N GLU A 631 -33.90 29.98 8.01
CA GLU A 631 -34.96 29.50 7.09
C GLU A 631 -35.63 28.16 7.44
N ILE A 632 -35.48 27.65 8.67
CA ILE A 632 -36.20 26.45 9.12
C ILE A 632 -37.21 26.88 10.20
N ASN A 633 -38.44 26.37 10.13
CA ASN A 633 -39.49 26.59 11.13
C ASN A 633 -38.92 26.35 12.54
N SER A 634 -39.20 27.28 13.47
CA SER A 634 -38.66 27.27 14.84
C SER A 634 -38.82 25.92 15.56
N SER A 635 -39.92 25.20 15.29
CA SER A 635 -40.18 23.88 15.87
C SER A 635 -39.18 22.79 15.45
N GLU A 636 -38.70 22.78 14.21
CA GLU A 636 -37.75 21.74 13.76
C GLU A 636 -36.32 22.01 14.23
N MET A 637 -35.98 23.28 14.46
CA MET A 637 -34.70 23.72 15.02
C MET A 637 -34.63 23.36 16.51
N GLU A 638 -35.66 23.69 17.29
CA GLU A 638 -35.77 23.31 18.71
C GLU A 638 -35.67 21.79 18.90
N ILE A 639 -36.32 20.98 18.05
CA ILE A 639 -36.24 19.51 18.13
C ILE A 639 -34.82 19.00 17.83
N ALA A 640 -34.09 19.62 16.89
CA ALA A 640 -32.74 19.17 16.52
C ALA A 640 -31.71 19.56 17.58
N GLU A 641 -31.79 20.78 18.12
CA GLU A 641 -30.97 21.24 19.24
C GLU A 641 -31.28 20.43 20.51
N MET A 642 -32.56 20.18 20.80
CA MET A 642 -32.98 19.33 21.92
C MET A 642 -32.44 17.90 21.76
N LYS A 643 -32.44 17.31 20.56
CA LYS A 643 -31.83 15.98 20.34
C LYS A 643 -30.32 15.96 20.50
N LEU A 644 -29.61 17.00 20.06
CA LEU A 644 -28.16 17.09 20.24
C LEU A 644 -27.82 17.30 21.73
N ALA A 645 -28.54 18.20 22.40
CA ALA A 645 -28.44 18.43 23.83
C ALA A 645 -28.85 17.19 24.64
N GLU A 646 -29.83 16.41 24.18
CA GLU A 646 -30.23 15.13 24.77
C GLU A 646 -29.12 14.10 24.60
N MET A 647 -28.49 13.98 23.42
CA MET A 647 -27.30 13.13 23.19
C MET A 647 -26.11 13.56 24.05
N GLU A 648 -25.85 14.86 24.20
CA GLU A 648 -24.82 15.41 25.10
C GLU A 648 -25.18 15.18 26.58
N SER A 649 -26.46 15.29 26.95
CA SER A 649 -26.95 15.05 28.30
C SER A 649 -26.90 13.56 28.68
N GLU A 650 -27.25 12.67 27.76
CA GLU A 650 -27.13 11.23 27.94
C GLU A 650 -25.65 10.84 28.09
N CYS A 651 -24.73 11.52 27.38
CA CYS A 651 -23.28 11.31 27.54
C CYS A 651 -22.77 11.79 28.93
N THR A 652 -23.39 12.82 29.50
CA THR A 652 -23.06 13.31 30.85
C THR A 652 -23.71 12.46 31.96
N ASP A 653 -24.95 11.99 31.76
CA ASP A 653 -25.73 11.20 32.73
C ASP A 653 -25.39 9.70 32.73
N ALA A 654 -25.10 9.09 31.58
CA ALA A 654 -24.56 7.72 31.50
C ALA A 654 -23.23 7.57 32.26
N HIS A 655 -22.55 8.68 32.57
CA HIS A 655 -21.38 8.68 33.43
C HIS A 655 -21.64 9.11 34.87
N ARG A 656 -22.73 9.82 35.21
CA ARG A 656 -23.14 9.92 36.63
C ARG A 656 -23.47 8.54 37.18
N SER A 657 -24.05 7.64 36.38
CA SER A 657 -24.30 6.26 36.80
C SER A 657 -23.01 5.42 36.95
N HIS A 658 -22.01 5.61 36.08
CA HIS A 658 -20.72 4.91 36.19
C HIS A 658 -19.77 5.49 37.26
N LYS A 659 -19.82 6.80 37.52
CA LYS A 659 -19.07 7.42 38.64
C LYS A 659 -19.65 7.09 40.02
N PHE A 660 -20.89 6.58 40.11
CA PHE A 660 -21.48 6.22 41.40
C PHE A 660 -21.17 4.79 41.89
N LYS A 661 -20.48 3.95 41.11
CA LYS A 661 -20.18 2.56 41.53
C LYS A 661 -18.70 2.22 41.72
N SER A 662 -17.77 3.15 41.58
CA SER A 662 -16.34 2.86 41.77
C SER A 662 -15.59 3.94 42.53
N ASP A 663 -16.13 4.44 43.64
CA ASP A 663 -15.33 5.25 44.59
C ASP A 663 -15.79 5.14 46.06
N GLY A 664 -16.55 4.09 46.41
CA GLY A 664 -16.96 3.83 47.80
C GLY A 664 -15.98 3.00 48.62
N GLU A 665 -15.23 2.08 48.02
CA GLU A 665 -14.48 1.07 48.78
C GLU A 665 -13.20 0.63 48.07
N LEU A 666 -12.17 1.48 47.99
CA LEU A 666 -10.78 0.98 47.89
C LEU A 666 -9.72 2.04 48.24
N LYS A 667 -9.82 2.66 49.43
CA LYS A 667 -8.70 3.45 50.00
C LYS A 667 -8.29 3.07 51.41
N THR A 668 -8.55 1.82 51.80
CA THR A 668 -7.92 1.20 52.96
C THR A 668 -7.22 -0.08 52.53
N LYS A 669 -5.88 -0.02 52.49
CA LYS A 669 -4.91 -1.10 52.30
C LYS A 669 -4.65 -1.55 50.85
N LEU A 670 -3.81 -0.78 50.15
CA LEU A 670 -2.48 -1.20 49.69
C LEU A 670 -1.60 0.06 49.60
#